data_AF-A0AAU0BDN7-F1
#
_entry.id   AF-A0AAU0BDN7-F1
#
_cell.length_a   1.000
_cell.length_b   1.000
_cell.length_c   1.000
_cell.angle_alpha   90.00
_cell.angle_beta   90.00
_cell.angle_gamma   90.00
#
_symmetry.space_group_name_H-M   'P 1'
#
loop_
_entity.id
_entity.type
_entity.pdbx_description
1 polymer ?
#
loop_
_entity_poly.entity_id
_entity_poly.type
_entity_poly.pdbx_seq_one_letter_code
_entity_poly.pdbx_strand_id
1 'polypeptide(L)'
;MSGSSGTSGPGLARTALGPHYAATCRETCPVRLFLCFSYWLIAAVALLLCVTVQPALATTRALLTPVPSQVTVADGLPSDTVNELAEDEQGYLWIASDDGLARFDGRNYRIWRMEEGLTSNAIWTICVDGDNRVWMGFENSGAGFLDAKTRAFKRLENAQFPELREITVWALAHTPNGDIWLGTAAHGLYRRRPDGSMQRFVNVPGDPASLPSDSVIGFEVAPDGTLWIGTHGGLARWDGTHFQRVPLPGATQTVNRLYMERGGHTLWVSDVGGDAFRVDADGQASPQPWQNNASKRHVMGVLLHDRSGRYWLDTDSGLGLSSVGTDISSVPVYSLAAHGLVRRNWITAYGDREGGLWFAALEGGLWHLPPHWDTFAVLAHHSGDPQSLTNPSVLATTPSAAGGVWLAGSRHVLEYLDPATGRLQTHLAQIDKARQPDSMLESRRGFVWIGVEGKLVRYDPHTRQVKRWQLREDVEPDPDGAADRPSWMAEDAQGRLWVTVLEHGLQIRNEDGQLLRTIVNGSHGLEALTILDIRLGPNGQIWLSNNAGLRRWDPAADRFIPVDGAPSVPTHLFRLGEGGVVWTGLAGEIRRYLWDGKQLKHLDTVGKDQEFPMVAPNGMVVDARGVAWVSSQRGLIRIDPGSRLVRVYGVHDGLPNQQLLINTLVQAGSGQIVGAAPDGVVVFDPATMRPSTRRPPLIIERVGLRRGERGLDITGQEPLTMQDADRDLHIVARLLSLADSESNSYRFRLSGYDPDWIDVGPSGERQFSRLSPGHYTLEIQGRTAEGIWSASQTLRFQVLPPWWLAPWGLVFLGLLALCVIAAAVLLYRRRLRRLNALQLAVHKQEIAEQASLAKTRFLATLGHEVRTPMTGVLGMSELLLKTSLDNRQRSYTESIRRAGAHLLRLVNDALDLARIESGRLELDLQPFSVRQLVAEVEGLMAPLAQERGLRFSLEVGLLGDITASGDVTRIRQILLNLLSNAIKFTERGVVGLKLTTLGSYQGLRFEVADTGPGINAEQKARLFQRFEQGDGARTASRYGGSGLGLAICQELAMAMGGHIEVISRLGAGTRFVVDLPLRWVASNATLGGEVARAGGAVAPQRILLVEDDPTIAEVIVGLLRSQGHSVVHAPHGLAALTEAADNTFDLALLDLDLPGLDGFALARQLRVFGYDMPLIAVTARSDEAAEPTAEQAGFDSFLRKPLTGDMLADTIAEALRSKRPREEI
;
A
#
# COMPACT_ATOMS: atom_id res chain seq x y z
N MET A 1 22.76 1.27 -49.30
CA MET A 1 23.43 1.66 -50.56
C MET A 1 24.48 2.71 -50.25
N SER A 2 25.54 2.75 -51.07
CA SER A 2 26.76 3.57 -51.05
C SER A 2 26.71 5.03 -50.54
N GLY A 3 27.80 5.47 -49.88
CA GLY A 3 28.19 6.88 -49.69
C GLY A 3 29.29 7.05 -48.63
N SER A 4 30.45 7.63 -48.96
CA SER A 4 31.71 7.48 -48.18
C SER A 4 32.56 8.75 -47.97
N SER A 5 33.08 8.93 -46.74
CA SER A 5 34.34 9.63 -46.35
C SER A 5 34.45 9.52 -44.81
N GLY A 6 35.49 9.01 -44.14
CA GLY A 6 36.94 9.27 -44.28
C GLY A 6 37.31 10.57 -43.54
N THR A 7 38.33 10.74 -42.71
CA THR A 7 39.46 9.92 -42.17
C THR A 7 40.13 10.77 -41.05
N SER A 8 40.87 10.30 -40.04
CA SER A 8 41.24 8.96 -39.49
C SER A 8 42.08 9.17 -38.20
N GLY A 9 42.15 8.20 -37.27
CA GLY A 9 43.05 8.28 -36.09
C GLY A 9 43.48 6.91 -35.55
N PRO A 10 44.77 6.67 -35.24
CA PRO A 10 45.24 5.44 -34.60
C PRO A 10 45.85 5.69 -33.21
N GLY A 11 45.38 4.93 -32.21
CA GLY A 11 46.22 4.57 -31.07
C GLY A 11 46.91 3.23 -31.33
N LEU A 12 47.90 2.86 -30.52
CA LEU A 12 48.29 1.46 -30.32
C LEU A 12 49.11 1.29 -29.03
N ALA A 13 48.93 0.14 -28.38
CA ALA A 13 49.50 -0.19 -27.07
C ALA A 13 50.95 -0.70 -27.15
N ARG A 14 51.61 -0.80 -25.99
CA ARG A 14 52.91 -1.48 -25.82
C ARG A 14 52.84 -2.55 -24.75
N THR A 15 53.41 -3.72 -25.04
CA THR A 15 53.63 -4.82 -24.10
C THR A 15 55.12 -5.18 -24.02
N ALA A 16 55.67 -5.00 -22.81
CA ALA A 16 56.54 -5.90 -22.05
C ALA A 16 57.88 -6.48 -22.60
N LEU A 17 58.78 -6.72 -21.62
CA LEU A 17 59.96 -7.61 -21.55
C LEU A 17 61.34 -7.10 -22.06
N GLY A 18 62.31 -7.11 -21.13
CA GLY A 18 63.77 -7.16 -21.38
C GLY A 18 64.33 -8.50 -20.87
N PRO A 19 65.54 -8.60 -20.25
CA PRO A 19 66.67 -7.65 -20.20
C PRO A 19 68.05 -8.35 -20.47
N HIS A 20 69.16 -7.68 -20.07
CA HIS A 20 70.45 -8.22 -19.56
C HIS A 20 71.79 -8.23 -20.36
N TYR A 21 72.84 -7.83 -19.61
CA TYR A 21 74.30 -8.08 -19.65
C TYR A 21 75.22 -7.63 -20.82
N ALA A 22 75.84 -6.47 -20.60
CA ALA A 22 77.28 -6.26 -20.30
C ALA A 22 78.41 -6.41 -21.36
N ALA A 23 79.24 -5.35 -21.37
CA ALA A 23 80.71 -5.33 -21.27
C ALA A 23 81.64 -5.10 -22.50
N THR A 24 82.78 -4.47 -22.14
CA THR A 24 84.08 -4.30 -22.80
C THR A 24 84.32 -3.22 -23.88
N CYS A 25 85.35 -2.41 -23.60
CA CYS A 25 85.86 -1.27 -24.36
C CYS A 25 86.93 -1.66 -25.39
N ARG A 26 87.20 -0.80 -26.40
CA ARG A 26 88.46 0.00 -26.46
C ARG A 26 88.59 0.95 -27.66
N GLU A 27 89.46 1.95 -27.46
CA GLU A 27 90.34 2.65 -28.43
C GLU A 27 89.80 3.75 -29.38
N THR A 28 89.63 4.95 -28.80
CA THR A 28 90.36 6.22 -29.12
C THR A 28 90.68 6.66 -30.56
N CYS A 29 90.21 7.87 -30.93
CA CYS A 29 91.05 8.91 -31.59
C CYS A 29 90.47 10.35 -31.36
N PRO A 30 91.27 11.44 -31.28
CA PRO A 30 90.81 12.71 -30.69
C PRO A 30 90.77 13.93 -31.63
N VAL A 31 89.60 14.53 -31.86
CA VAL A 31 89.45 15.86 -32.53
C VAL A 31 88.46 16.81 -31.80
N ARG A 32 87.77 16.38 -30.74
CA ARG A 32 86.69 17.18 -30.09
C ARG A 32 87.11 18.21 -29.03
N LEU A 33 88.39 18.30 -28.65
CA LEU A 33 88.78 19.04 -27.43
C LEU A 33 88.60 20.57 -27.50
N PHE A 34 88.67 21.20 -28.69
CA PHE A 34 88.61 22.67 -28.79
C PHE A 34 87.20 23.26 -28.73
N LEU A 35 86.15 22.51 -29.06
CA LEU A 35 84.75 22.98 -28.96
C LEU A 35 84.13 22.76 -27.57
N CYS A 36 84.67 21.81 -26.78
CA CYS A 36 84.20 21.58 -25.41
C CYS A 36 84.61 22.71 -24.45
N PHE A 37 85.78 23.32 -24.61
CA PHE A 37 86.30 24.30 -23.64
C PHE A 37 85.47 25.59 -23.58
N SER A 38 84.96 26.06 -24.71
CA SER A 38 84.06 27.23 -24.79
C SER A 38 82.71 26.96 -24.10
N TYR A 39 82.15 25.76 -24.32
CA TYR A 39 80.91 25.33 -23.67
C TYR A 39 81.07 25.13 -22.16
N TRP A 40 82.21 24.57 -21.71
CA TRP A 40 82.49 24.40 -20.28
C TRP A 40 82.66 25.73 -19.53
N LEU A 41 83.28 26.74 -20.15
CA LEU A 41 83.42 28.05 -19.50
C LEU A 41 82.07 28.78 -19.37
N ILE A 42 81.24 28.74 -20.42
CA ILE A 42 79.89 29.33 -20.39
C ILE A 42 78.99 28.55 -19.42
N ALA A 43 79.05 27.21 -19.42
CA ALA A 43 78.32 26.39 -18.46
C ALA A 43 78.79 26.60 -17.01
N ALA A 44 80.08 26.78 -16.76
CA ALA A 44 80.61 27.04 -15.42
C ALA A 44 80.25 28.45 -14.91
N VAL A 45 80.26 29.47 -15.77
CA VAL A 45 79.80 30.83 -15.40
C VAL A 45 78.28 30.85 -15.19
N ALA A 46 77.50 30.13 -16.00
CA ALA A 46 76.07 29.94 -15.78
C ALA A 46 75.80 29.16 -14.47
N LEU A 47 76.59 28.13 -14.16
CA LEU A 47 76.50 27.42 -12.87
C LEU A 47 76.84 28.35 -11.70
N LEU A 48 77.90 29.15 -11.79
CA LEU A 48 78.28 30.08 -10.73
C LEU A 48 77.20 31.16 -10.51
N LEU A 49 76.60 31.69 -11.58
CA LEU A 49 75.48 32.64 -11.47
C LEU A 49 74.22 31.98 -10.88
N CYS A 50 73.91 30.72 -11.25
CA CYS A 50 72.81 29.97 -10.64
C CYS A 50 73.06 29.54 -9.18
N VAL A 51 74.33 29.44 -8.75
CA VAL A 51 74.73 29.07 -7.37
C VAL A 51 74.90 30.31 -6.49
N THR A 52 75.26 31.47 -7.04
CA THR A 52 75.40 32.74 -6.28
C THR A 52 74.15 33.60 -6.27
N VAL A 53 73.18 33.32 -7.15
CA VAL A 53 71.84 33.93 -7.13
C VAL A 53 70.77 32.83 -7.15
N GLN A 54 70.80 31.95 -6.15
CA GLN A 54 69.52 31.51 -5.61
C GLN A 54 68.96 32.70 -4.82
N PRO A 55 67.85 33.34 -5.24
CA PRO A 55 67.05 34.03 -4.25
C PRO A 55 66.72 32.99 -3.19
N ALA A 56 66.99 33.31 -1.93
CA ALA A 56 66.39 32.59 -0.82
C ALA A 56 64.89 32.90 -0.85
N LEU A 57 64.18 32.23 -1.75
CA LEU A 57 62.79 31.83 -1.56
C LEU A 57 62.79 30.87 -0.38
N ALA A 58 63.03 31.43 0.81
CA ALA A 58 62.43 30.93 2.01
C ALA A 58 60.93 30.90 1.70
N THR A 59 60.44 29.71 1.35
CA THR A 59 59.02 29.41 1.35
C THR A 59 58.54 29.75 2.75
N THR A 60 57.97 30.95 2.90
CA THR A 60 57.49 31.47 4.17
C THR A 60 56.51 30.45 4.71
N ARG A 61 56.94 29.77 5.77
CA ARG A 61 56.17 28.70 6.39
C ARG A 61 54.83 29.30 6.79
N ALA A 62 53.72 28.69 6.35
CA ALA A 62 52.41 29.18 6.73
C ALA A 62 52.34 29.31 8.25
N LEU A 63 51.84 30.44 8.74
CA LEU A 63 51.59 30.64 10.16
C LEU A 63 50.49 29.66 10.58
N LEU A 64 50.75 28.82 11.59
CA LEU A 64 49.81 27.78 12.03
C LEU A 64 49.32 28.11 13.43
N THR A 65 48.01 28.31 13.56
CA THR A 65 47.31 28.53 14.83
C THR A 65 46.11 27.57 14.91
N PRO A 66 46.34 26.26 15.07
CA PRO A 66 45.24 25.31 15.20
C PRO A 66 44.36 25.63 16.41
N VAL A 67 43.04 25.67 16.20
CA VAL A 67 42.04 25.84 17.26
C VAL A 67 41.04 24.68 17.17
N PRO A 68 41.28 23.55 17.86
CA PRO A 68 40.37 22.42 17.83
C PRO A 68 39.02 22.78 18.48
N SER A 69 37.91 22.53 17.78
CA SER A 69 36.56 22.68 18.31
C SER A 69 36.14 21.45 19.11
N GLN A 70 35.52 21.64 20.28
CA GLN A 70 35.00 20.55 21.10
C GLN A 70 33.65 20.04 20.59
N VAL A 71 33.46 18.73 20.56
CA VAL A 71 32.22 18.02 20.26
C VAL A 71 31.90 17.09 21.43
N THR A 72 30.67 17.16 21.92
CA THR A 72 30.22 16.56 23.19
C THR A 72 28.86 15.86 23.05
N VAL A 73 28.35 15.28 24.14
CA VAL A 73 26.96 14.77 24.18
C VAL A 73 25.91 15.84 23.81
N ALA A 74 26.18 17.13 24.06
CA ALA A 74 25.26 18.21 23.68
C ALA A 74 25.12 18.37 22.15
N ASP A 75 26.14 17.95 21.40
CA ASP A 75 26.21 18.00 19.93
C ASP A 75 25.66 16.70 19.28
N GLY A 76 25.25 15.72 20.10
CA GLY A 76 24.67 14.45 19.67
C GLY A 76 25.59 13.23 19.76
N LEU A 77 26.79 13.35 20.35
CA LEU A 77 27.60 12.17 20.70
C LEU A 77 26.90 11.29 21.75
N PRO A 78 27.11 9.97 21.73
CA PRO A 78 26.55 9.06 22.75
C PRO A 78 27.16 9.25 24.14
N SER A 79 28.46 9.54 24.22
CA SER A 79 29.22 9.76 25.46
C SER A 79 30.37 10.75 25.21
N ASP A 80 30.83 11.41 26.27
CA ASP A 80 32.04 12.23 26.27
C ASP A 80 33.33 11.39 26.43
N THR A 81 33.23 10.07 26.63
CA THR A 81 34.37 9.14 26.51
C THR A 81 34.35 8.52 25.11
N VAL A 82 35.33 8.86 24.27
CA VAL A 82 35.52 8.27 22.94
C VAL A 82 36.78 7.41 22.96
N ASN A 83 36.63 6.12 22.67
CA ASN A 83 37.70 5.15 22.79
C ASN A 83 38.45 4.95 21.46
N GLU A 84 37.73 4.87 20.34
CA GLU A 84 38.32 4.58 19.02
C GLU A 84 37.51 5.20 17.86
N LEU A 85 38.20 5.48 16.75
CA LEU A 85 37.63 6.11 15.55
C LEU A 85 37.97 5.30 14.29
N ALA A 86 37.01 5.11 13.39
CA ALA A 86 37.24 4.49 12.09
C ALA A 86 36.36 5.10 11.00
N GLU A 87 36.85 5.19 9.76
CA GLU A 87 36.05 5.65 8.62
C GLU A 87 35.75 4.45 7.70
N ASP A 88 34.51 4.31 7.23
CA ASP A 88 34.14 3.26 6.29
C ASP A 88 34.40 3.67 4.82
N GLU A 89 34.41 2.72 3.88
CA GLU A 89 34.70 3.01 2.45
C GLU A 89 33.76 4.07 1.88
N GLN A 90 32.51 4.08 2.35
CA GLN A 90 31.47 5.03 1.98
C GLN A 90 31.84 6.47 2.40
N GLY A 91 32.38 6.63 3.62
CA GLY A 91 32.82 7.91 4.19
C GLY A 91 32.04 8.35 5.42
N TYR A 92 31.39 7.40 6.10
CA TYR A 92 30.87 7.65 7.43
C TYR A 92 32.00 7.50 8.46
N LEU A 93 32.07 8.44 9.41
CA LEU A 93 32.94 8.32 10.57
C LEU A 93 32.20 7.52 11.65
N TRP A 94 32.82 6.44 12.12
CA TRP A 94 32.36 5.57 13.19
C TRP A 94 33.14 5.88 14.47
N ILE A 95 32.43 5.90 15.59
CA ILE A 95 32.91 6.38 16.88
C ILE A 95 32.53 5.35 17.94
N ALA A 96 33.53 4.70 18.54
CA ALA A 96 33.37 3.83 19.69
C ALA A 96 33.35 4.66 20.99
N SER A 97 32.42 4.35 21.89
CA SER A 97 32.26 5.08 23.15
C SER A 97 31.80 4.16 24.27
N ASP A 98 31.80 4.67 25.50
CA ASP A 98 31.29 3.95 26.67
C ASP A 98 29.76 3.77 26.67
N ASP A 99 29.01 4.56 25.86
CA ASP A 99 27.55 4.46 25.76
C ASP A 99 27.04 4.19 24.33
N GLY A 100 27.74 3.32 23.61
CA GLY A 100 27.33 2.75 22.34
C GLY A 100 28.20 3.15 21.15
N LEU A 101 27.77 2.69 19.97
CA LEU A 101 28.42 2.99 18.70
C LEU A 101 27.69 4.15 18.04
N ALA A 102 28.41 5.19 17.64
CA ALA A 102 27.86 6.24 16.78
C ALA A 102 28.45 6.17 15.37
N ARG A 103 27.60 6.48 14.38
CA ARG A 103 27.99 6.76 13.00
C ARG A 103 27.57 8.18 12.65
N PHE A 104 28.54 8.98 12.26
CA PHE A 104 28.39 10.37 11.85
C PHE A 104 28.36 10.48 10.32
N ASP A 105 27.34 11.14 9.76
CA ASP A 105 27.20 11.42 8.32
C ASP A 105 27.79 12.78 7.89
N GLY A 106 28.43 13.49 8.83
CA GLY A 106 28.87 14.88 8.71
C GLY A 106 27.95 15.88 9.40
N ARG A 107 26.69 15.51 9.66
CA ARG A 107 25.66 16.39 10.27
C ARG A 107 24.92 15.74 11.44
N ASN A 108 24.57 14.46 11.31
CA ASN A 108 23.75 13.71 12.25
C ASN A 108 24.49 12.48 12.75
N TYR A 109 24.18 12.06 13.98
CA TYR A 109 24.60 10.80 14.54
C TYR A 109 23.48 9.76 14.47
N ARG A 110 23.76 8.59 13.90
CA ARG A 110 22.99 7.37 14.17
C ARG A 110 23.70 6.61 15.27
N ILE A 111 23.00 6.31 16.37
CA ILE A 111 23.54 5.61 17.53
C ILE A 111 22.95 4.19 17.57
N TRP A 112 23.79 3.21 17.90
CA TRP A 112 23.38 1.85 18.28
C TRP A 112 23.77 1.59 19.74
N ARG A 113 22.85 1.01 20.50
CA ARG A 113 22.96 0.58 21.90
C ARG A 113 22.40 -0.84 22.05
N MET A 114 22.39 -1.38 23.26
CA MET A 114 21.77 -2.68 23.56
C MET A 114 20.30 -2.77 23.14
N GLU A 115 19.51 -1.67 23.23
CA GLU A 115 18.11 -1.65 22.78
C GLU A 115 17.96 -1.83 21.26
N GLU A 116 19.00 -1.47 20.51
CA GLU A 116 19.11 -1.63 19.04
C GLU A 116 19.83 -2.94 18.65
N GLY A 117 20.11 -3.82 19.62
CA GLY A 117 20.63 -5.17 19.40
C GLY A 117 22.13 -5.38 19.61
N LEU A 118 22.87 -4.39 20.14
CA LEU A 118 24.26 -4.61 20.58
C LEU A 118 24.32 -5.51 21.83
N THR A 119 25.47 -6.13 22.08
CA THR A 119 25.71 -6.96 23.29
C THR A 119 26.07 -6.18 24.54
N SER A 120 26.63 -4.98 24.38
CA SER A 120 26.95 -4.02 25.45
C SER A 120 26.98 -2.62 24.86
N ASN A 121 26.86 -1.59 25.69
CA ASN A 121 27.08 -0.20 25.28
C ASN A 121 28.57 0.20 25.36
N ALA A 122 29.37 -0.42 26.22
CA ALA A 122 30.79 -0.08 26.38
C ALA A 122 31.63 -0.71 25.26
N ILE A 123 32.08 0.11 24.31
CA ILE A 123 32.86 -0.30 23.14
C ILE A 123 34.28 0.27 23.23
N TRP A 124 35.27 -0.61 23.29
CA TRP A 124 36.68 -0.25 23.41
C TRP A 124 37.35 0.07 22.07
N THR A 125 36.98 -0.66 21.02
CA THR A 125 37.71 -0.64 19.74
C THR A 125 36.79 -0.93 18.59
N ILE A 126 37.08 -0.36 17.42
CA ILE A 126 36.37 -0.59 16.16
C ILE A 126 37.37 -0.71 15.02
N CYS A 127 37.04 -1.53 14.01
CA CYS A 127 37.73 -1.51 12.73
C CYS A 127 36.77 -1.80 11.58
N VAL A 128 37.11 -1.35 10.37
CA VAL A 128 36.37 -1.65 9.15
C VAL A 128 37.17 -2.66 8.34
N ASP A 129 36.52 -3.74 7.90
CA ASP A 129 37.15 -4.79 7.08
C ASP A 129 36.94 -4.60 5.57
N GLY A 130 37.59 -5.45 4.76
CA GLY A 130 37.48 -5.42 3.30
C GLY A 130 36.10 -5.78 2.72
N ASP A 131 35.13 -6.20 3.55
CA ASP A 131 33.72 -6.35 3.16
C ASP A 131 32.89 -5.11 3.57
N ASN A 132 33.56 -4.03 4.01
CA ASN A 132 33.00 -2.81 4.61
C ASN A 132 32.10 -3.08 5.84
N ARG A 133 32.37 -4.16 6.59
CA ARG A 133 31.71 -4.45 7.87
C ARG A 133 32.43 -3.73 8.99
N VAL A 134 31.66 -3.16 9.92
CA VAL A 134 32.20 -2.45 11.08
C VAL A 134 32.28 -3.44 12.23
N TRP A 135 33.47 -3.93 12.53
CA TRP A 135 33.74 -4.76 13.71
C TRP A 135 33.91 -3.89 14.95
N MET A 136 33.51 -4.44 16.10
CA MET A 136 33.60 -3.76 17.39
C MET A 136 33.91 -4.75 18.53
N GLY A 137 34.78 -4.31 19.44
CA GLY A 137 35.17 -5.03 20.65
C GLY A 137 34.53 -4.36 21.88
N PHE A 138 33.94 -5.17 22.76
CA PHE A 138 33.19 -4.70 23.91
C PHE A 138 33.92 -4.95 25.22
N GLU A 139 33.54 -4.20 26.26
CA GLU A 139 33.86 -4.58 27.63
C GLU A 139 33.02 -5.80 28.07
N ASN A 140 33.69 -6.85 28.58
CA ASN A 140 33.11 -8.06 29.16
C ASN A 140 32.00 -8.74 28.31
N SER A 141 32.00 -8.55 26.99
CA SER A 141 30.91 -8.97 26.10
C SER A 141 31.37 -9.48 24.72
N GLY A 142 32.69 -9.65 24.55
CA GLY A 142 33.27 -10.21 23.34
C GLY A 142 33.44 -9.21 22.21
N ALA A 143 33.17 -9.68 20.99
CA ALA A 143 33.17 -8.86 19.77
C ALA A 143 31.96 -9.17 18.89
N GLY A 144 31.70 -8.29 17.94
CA GLY A 144 30.72 -8.49 16.88
C GLY A 144 30.96 -7.54 15.71
N PHE A 145 30.04 -7.52 14.75
CA PHE A 145 30.12 -6.60 13.62
C PHE A 145 28.74 -6.17 13.12
N LEU A 146 28.67 -4.98 12.53
CA LEU A 146 27.53 -4.53 11.72
C LEU A 146 27.73 -4.96 10.26
N ASP A 147 26.72 -5.61 9.71
CA ASP A 147 26.65 -5.96 8.29
C ASP A 147 26.63 -4.70 7.39
N ALA A 148 27.48 -4.65 6.37
CA ALA A 148 27.64 -3.47 5.51
C ALA A 148 26.36 -3.02 4.79
N LYS A 149 25.45 -3.97 4.49
CA LYS A 149 24.20 -3.71 3.75
C LYS A 149 23.00 -3.59 4.66
N THR A 150 22.79 -4.57 5.54
CA THR A 150 21.60 -4.58 6.41
C THR A 150 21.76 -3.73 7.65
N ARG A 151 23.00 -3.28 7.96
CA ARG A 151 23.38 -2.55 9.19
C ARG A 151 22.82 -3.21 10.47
N ALA A 152 22.70 -4.54 10.43
CA ALA A 152 22.26 -5.37 11.53
C ALA A 152 23.48 -5.94 12.27
N PHE A 153 23.42 -5.95 13.60
CA PHE A 153 24.50 -6.46 14.43
C PHE A 153 24.53 -7.99 14.43
N LYS A 154 25.73 -8.56 14.34
CA LYS A 154 26.02 -9.98 14.41
C LYS A 154 27.14 -10.18 15.44
N ARG A 155 26.82 -10.84 16.57
CA ARG A 155 27.81 -11.24 17.57
C ARG A 155 28.79 -12.25 16.97
N LEU A 156 30.07 -12.15 17.32
CA LEU A 156 31.04 -13.20 17.04
C LEU A 156 30.82 -14.35 18.02
N GLU A 157 30.42 -15.51 17.50
CA GLU A 157 30.33 -16.74 18.27
C GLU A 157 31.18 -17.83 17.63
N ASN A 158 31.83 -18.66 18.46
CA ASN A 158 32.57 -19.82 17.99
C ASN A 158 32.48 -20.96 19.00
N ALA A 159 32.17 -22.18 18.53
CA ALA A 159 31.99 -23.35 19.40
C ALA A 159 33.31 -23.88 20.01
N GLN A 160 34.47 -23.56 19.40
CA GLN A 160 35.79 -23.92 19.92
C GLN A 160 36.25 -22.99 21.04
N PHE A 161 35.76 -21.74 21.05
CA PHE A 161 36.17 -20.69 21.98
C PHE A 161 34.93 -19.98 22.58
N PRO A 162 34.12 -20.68 23.41
CA PRO A 162 32.91 -20.11 23.99
C PRO A 162 33.18 -18.91 24.91
N GLU A 163 34.39 -18.78 25.46
CA GLU A 163 34.84 -17.65 26.28
C GLU A 163 34.80 -16.31 25.52
N LEU A 164 34.85 -16.33 24.17
CA LEU A 164 34.71 -15.14 23.32
C LEU A 164 33.42 -14.36 23.55
N ARG A 165 32.43 -14.92 24.24
CA ARG A 165 31.18 -14.24 24.62
C ARG A 165 31.35 -13.24 25.77
N GLU A 166 32.28 -13.46 26.70
CA GLU A 166 32.34 -12.74 27.99
C GLU A 166 33.66 -12.02 28.24
N ILE A 167 34.66 -12.21 27.38
CA ILE A 167 35.94 -11.47 27.47
C ILE A 167 35.79 -9.99 27.10
N THR A 168 36.69 -9.16 27.64
CA THR A 168 36.96 -7.82 27.10
C THR A 168 37.91 -7.92 25.90
N VAL A 169 37.50 -7.30 24.79
CA VAL A 169 38.31 -7.16 23.57
C VAL A 169 38.76 -5.70 23.47
N TRP A 170 40.06 -5.46 23.71
CA TRP A 170 40.66 -4.12 23.71
C TRP A 170 41.13 -3.66 22.34
N ALA A 171 41.51 -4.58 21.45
CA ALA A 171 42.05 -4.24 20.14
C ALA A 171 41.45 -5.09 19.03
N LEU A 172 41.19 -4.49 17.88
CA LEU A 172 40.78 -5.15 16.64
C LEU A 172 41.65 -4.69 15.47
N ALA A 173 42.00 -5.61 14.58
CA ALA A 173 42.71 -5.28 13.35
C ALA A 173 42.23 -6.15 12.18
N HIS A 174 42.15 -5.55 10.99
CA HIS A 174 41.93 -6.24 9.73
C HIS A 174 43.22 -6.21 8.92
N THR A 175 43.75 -7.37 8.54
CA THR A 175 44.94 -7.47 7.69
C THR A 175 44.57 -7.64 6.21
N PRO A 176 45.41 -7.20 5.23
CA PRO A 176 45.06 -7.19 3.81
C PRO A 176 44.70 -8.54 3.17
N ASN A 177 44.98 -9.65 3.87
CA ASN A 177 44.58 -11.01 3.49
C ASN A 177 43.14 -11.39 3.95
N GLY A 178 42.42 -10.47 4.60
CA GLY A 178 41.06 -10.66 5.10
C GLY A 178 40.94 -11.28 6.49
N ASP A 179 42.04 -11.48 7.22
CA ASP A 179 41.95 -11.94 8.62
C ASP A 179 41.50 -10.80 9.54
N ILE A 180 40.71 -11.15 10.56
CA ILE A 180 40.38 -10.27 11.70
C ILE A 180 41.12 -10.78 12.93
N TRP A 181 41.87 -9.89 13.57
CA TRP A 181 42.63 -10.16 14.79
C TRP A 181 41.95 -9.50 15.98
N LEU A 182 41.87 -10.22 17.11
CA LEU A 182 41.22 -9.78 18.34
C LEU A 182 42.20 -9.86 19.51
N GLY A 183 42.55 -8.69 20.05
CA GLY A 183 43.41 -8.52 21.21
C GLY A 183 42.55 -8.46 22.47
N THR A 184 42.87 -9.29 23.44
CA THR A 184 42.05 -9.46 24.64
C THR A 184 42.79 -9.00 25.89
N ALA A 185 42.04 -8.60 26.92
CA ALA A 185 42.63 -8.07 28.15
C ALA A 185 43.51 -9.08 28.91
N ALA A 186 43.26 -10.39 28.77
CA ALA A 186 43.94 -11.44 29.54
C ALA A 186 43.97 -12.86 28.90
N HIS A 187 43.42 -13.06 27.71
CA HIS A 187 43.25 -14.39 27.07
C HIS A 187 44.05 -14.55 25.77
N GLY A 188 45.07 -13.71 25.58
CA GLY A 188 45.93 -13.70 24.39
C GLY A 188 45.27 -13.08 23.18
N LEU A 189 45.62 -13.63 22.01
CA LEU A 189 45.28 -13.14 20.68
C LEU A 189 44.44 -14.18 19.94
N TYR A 190 43.35 -13.75 19.30
CA TYR A 190 42.59 -14.59 18.39
C TYR A 190 42.72 -14.10 16.95
N ARG A 191 42.78 -15.03 16.00
CA ARG A 191 42.75 -14.78 14.55
C ARG A 191 41.55 -15.48 13.95
N ARG A 192 40.68 -14.72 13.30
CA ARG A 192 39.58 -15.20 12.47
C ARG A 192 39.98 -15.09 11.00
N ARG A 193 39.99 -16.19 10.26
CA ARG A 193 40.18 -16.18 8.80
C ARG A 193 38.89 -15.81 8.06
N PRO A 194 38.95 -15.42 6.77
CA PRO A 194 37.75 -15.18 5.94
C PRO A 194 36.75 -16.34 5.94
N ASP A 195 37.24 -17.59 5.95
CA ASP A 195 36.42 -18.81 5.99
C ASP A 195 35.68 -19.04 7.33
N GLY A 196 35.95 -18.22 8.34
CA GLY A 196 35.39 -18.33 9.69
C GLY A 196 36.15 -19.26 10.63
N SER A 197 37.24 -19.89 10.19
CA SER A 197 38.13 -20.63 11.08
C SER A 197 38.80 -19.70 12.10
N MET A 198 38.94 -20.18 13.33
CA MET A 198 39.52 -19.43 14.45
C MET A 198 40.80 -20.11 14.94
N GLN A 199 41.76 -19.30 15.38
CA GLN A 199 42.99 -19.74 16.02
C GLN A 199 43.30 -18.83 17.22
N ARG A 200 43.75 -19.41 18.33
CA ARG A 200 44.20 -18.66 19.52
C ARG A 200 45.72 -18.77 19.67
N PHE A 201 46.35 -17.69 20.07
CA PHE A 201 47.76 -17.59 20.43
C PHE A 201 47.87 -17.02 21.84
N VAL A 202 48.81 -17.54 22.63
CA VAL A 202 49.03 -17.17 24.03
C VAL A 202 50.52 -16.97 24.32
N ASN A 203 50.84 -16.33 25.44
CA ASN A 203 52.19 -16.33 25.99
C ASN A 203 52.59 -17.75 26.42
N VAL A 204 53.75 -18.20 25.97
CA VAL A 204 54.37 -19.43 26.46
C VAL A 204 55.67 -19.01 27.16
N PRO A 205 55.75 -19.08 28.51
CA PRO A 205 56.94 -18.68 29.25
C PRO A 205 58.20 -19.39 28.76
N GLY A 206 59.21 -18.61 28.37
CA GLY A 206 60.48 -19.13 27.83
C GLY A 206 60.51 -19.34 26.31
N ASP A 207 59.38 -19.27 25.60
CA ASP A 207 59.35 -19.36 24.14
C ASP A 207 59.38 -17.95 23.49
N PRO A 208 60.49 -17.55 22.84
CA PRO A 208 60.58 -16.25 22.19
C PRO A 208 59.72 -16.15 20.91
N ALA A 209 59.25 -17.27 20.35
CA ALA A 209 58.35 -17.30 19.19
C ALA A 209 56.87 -17.14 19.57
N SER A 210 56.55 -17.05 20.86
CA SER A 210 55.21 -16.80 21.42
C SER A 210 54.99 -15.33 21.81
N LEU A 211 53.73 -14.94 22.01
CA LEU A 211 53.35 -13.57 22.43
C LEU A 211 54.11 -13.11 23.69
N PRO A 212 54.50 -11.84 23.83
CA PRO A 212 55.19 -11.35 25.03
C PRO A 212 54.33 -11.38 26.30
N SER A 213 53.01 -11.21 26.17
CA SER A 213 52.01 -11.31 27.24
C SER A 213 50.63 -11.66 26.65
N ASP A 214 49.76 -12.28 27.47
CA ASP A 214 48.36 -12.56 27.11
C ASP A 214 47.44 -11.34 27.18
N SER A 215 47.96 -10.20 27.65
CA SER A 215 47.24 -8.93 27.71
C SER A 215 47.65 -8.06 26.54
N VAL A 216 46.82 -8.04 25.50
CA VAL A 216 47.07 -7.39 24.20
C VAL A 216 46.34 -6.04 24.16
N ILE A 217 47.11 -4.96 24.06
CA ILE A 217 46.61 -3.57 24.25
C ILE A 217 46.28 -2.86 22.93
N GLY A 218 46.86 -3.29 21.81
CA GLY A 218 46.74 -2.59 20.53
C GLY A 218 47.40 -3.35 19.39
N PHE A 219 47.01 -3.01 18.16
CA PHE A 219 47.59 -3.53 16.94
C PHE A 219 47.94 -2.39 16.00
N GLU A 220 48.92 -2.64 15.14
CA GLU A 220 49.16 -1.81 13.96
C GLU A 220 49.45 -2.67 12.74
N VAL A 221 48.85 -2.31 11.59
CA VAL A 221 48.94 -3.10 10.36
C VAL A 221 49.72 -2.33 9.32
N ALA A 222 50.91 -2.81 8.98
CA ALA A 222 51.69 -2.23 7.90
C ALA A 222 51.09 -2.60 6.52
N PRO A 223 51.31 -1.78 5.46
CA PRO A 223 50.75 -2.00 4.13
C PRO A 223 51.21 -3.30 3.43
N ASP A 224 52.32 -3.89 3.88
CA ASP A 224 52.82 -5.19 3.43
C ASP A 224 52.06 -6.39 4.07
N GLY A 225 51.18 -6.13 5.04
CA GLY A 225 50.47 -7.12 5.83
C GLY A 225 51.19 -7.55 7.11
N THR A 226 52.35 -6.98 7.44
CA THR A 226 53.00 -7.18 8.76
C THR A 226 52.08 -6.66 9.86
N LEU A 227 51.78 -7.50 10.85
CA LEU A 227 50.99 -7.13 12.04
C LEU A 227 51.93 -6.87 13.23
N TRP A 228 51.86 -5.66 13.78
CA TRP A 228 52.51 -5.26 15.03
C TRP A 228 51.53 -5.36 16.18
N ILE A 229 52.02 -5.81 17.33
CA ILE A 229 51.20 -6.24 18.47
C ILE A 229 51.79 -5.65 19.74
N GLY A 230 51.05 -4.74 20.36
CA GLY A 230 51.38 -4.17 21.66
C GLY A 230 50.85 -5.06 22.78
N THR A 231 51.66 -5.35 23.78
CA THR A 231 51.23 -6.10 24.96
C THR A 231 51.80 -5.49 26.23
N HIS A 232 51.21 -5.80 27.37
CA HIS A 232 51.76 -5.45 28.68
C HIS A 232 53.14 -6.10 28.99
N GLY A 233 53.64 -7.01 28.14
CA GLY A 233 54.95 -7.67 28.29
C GLY A 233 55.96 -7.36 27.18
N GLY A 234 55.67 -6.44 26.26
CA GLY A 234 56.55 -6.13 25.13
C GLY A 234 55.81 -5.88 23.82
N LEU A 235 56.55 -5.35 22.85
CA LEU A 235 56.16 -5.30 21.44
C LEU A 235 56.47 -6.65 20.76
N ALA A 236 55.59 -7.09 19.87
CA ALA A 236 55.85 -8.19 18.95
C ALA A 236 55.43 -7.86 17.52
N ARG A 237 56.11 -8.49 16.57
CA ARG A 237 55.80 -8.50 15.14
C ARG A 237 55.37 -9.91 14.73
N TRP A 238 54.32 -10.02 13.94
CA TRP A 238 53.91 -11.28 13.30
C TRP A 238 54.33 -11.28 11.82
N ASP A 239 55.14 -12.26 11.43
CA ASP A 239 55.71 -12.39 10.07
C ASP A 239 54.87 -13.27 9.12
N GLY A 240 53.71 -13.75 9.58
CA GLY A 240 52.88 -14.75 8.89
C GLY A 240 52.99 -16.16 9.49
N THR A 241 54.04 -16.45 10.25
CA THR A 241 54.36 -17.78 10.81
C THR A 241 54.65 -17.80 12.30
N HIS A 242 55.39 -16.82 12.83
CA HIS A 242 55.83 -16.76 14.23
C HIS A 242 55.72 -15.32 14.79
N PHE A 243 55.77 -15.19 16.11
CA PHE A 243 55.92 -13.88 16.76
C PHE A 243 57.41 -13.58 16.98
N GLN A 244 57.89 -12.47 16.44
CA GLN A 244 59.21 -11.91 16.75
C GLN A 244 59.04 -10.82 17.81
N ARG A 245 59.56 -11.06 19.02
CA ARG A 245 59.58 -10.03 20.09
C ARG A 245 60.58 -8.94 19.75
N VAL A 246 60.19 -7.68 19.92
CA VAL A 246 61.02 -6.51 19.63
C VAL A 246 61.31 -5.76 20.94
N PRO A 247 62.57 -5.65 21.37
CA PRO A 247 62.93 -4.97 22.62
C PRO A 247 62.78 -3.46 22.46
N LEU A 248 62.17 -2.82 23.45
CA LEU A 248 62.08 -1.36 23.53
C LEU A 248 63.27 -0.78 24.32
N PRO A 249 63.72 0.46 24.04
CA PRO A 249 64.74 1.12 24.85
C PRO A 249 64.19 1.47 26.23
N GLY A 250 65.02 1.39 27.27
CA GLY A 250 64.63 1.75 28.63
C GLY A 250 64.33 0.55 29.54
N ALA A 251 63.87 0.83 30.75
CA ALA A 251 63.67 -0.17 31.80
C ALA A 251 62.28 -0.82 31.77
N THR A 252 61.28 -0.14 31.21
CA THR A 252 59.94 -0.69 30.98
C THR A 252 59.87 -1.31 29.58
N GLN A 253 59.07 -2.36 29.43
CA GLN A 253 58.74 -2.96 28.12
C GLN A 253 57.21 -2.95 27.90
N THR A 254 56.46 -2.33 28.80
CA THR A 254 55.00 -2.34 28.81
C THR A 254 54.51 -1.36 27.76
N VAL A 255 53.93 -1.86 26.67
CA VAL A 255 53.41 -1.00 25.60
C VAL A 255 52.10 -0.34 26.05
N ASN A 256 51.98 0.96 25.83
CA ASN A 256 50.79 1.75 26.17
C ASN A 256 50.04 2.28 24.93
N ARG A 257 50.77 2.71 23.88
CA ARG A 257 50.19 3.17 22.62
C ARG A 257 51.03 2.67 21.42
N LEU A 258 50.35 2.37 20.32
CA LEU A 258 50.95 2.16 19.00
C LEU A 258 50.38 3.18 18.02
N TYR A 259 51.20 3.62 17.06
CA TYR A 259 50.75 4.41 15.92
C TYR A 259 51.62 4.14 14.69
N MET A 260 51.06 3.62 13.60
CA MET A 260 51.76 3.39 12.34
C MET A 260 51.66 4.63 11.44
N GLU A 261 52.80 5.13 10.97
CA GLU A 261 52.79 6.16 9.93
C GLU A 261 52.21 5.62 8.63
N ARG A 262 51.49 6.46 7.88
CA ARG A 262 50.79 6.08 6.65
C ARG A 262 51.68 5.44 5.56
N GLY A 263 52.99 5.63 5.62
CA GLY A 263 53.96 4.96 4.75
C GLY A 263 54.30 3.51 5.14
N GLY A 264 53.94 3.06 6.34
CA GLY A 264 54.21 1.70 6.82
C GLY A 264 55.66 1.41 7.23
N HIS A 265 56.56 2.38 7.11
CA HIS A 265 58.00 2.22 7.36
C HIS A 265 58.43 2.63 8.78
N THR A 266 57.51 3.15 9.58
CA THR A 266 57.79 3.67 10.92
C THR A 266 56.58 3.49 11.80
N LEU A 267 56.77 2.71 12.85
CA LEU A 267 55.85 2.51 13.96
C LEU A 267 56.32 3.37 15.13
N TRP A 268 55.41 4.15 15.70
CA TRP A 268 55.62 4.83 16.96
C TRP A 268 55.06 3.98 18.09
N VAL A 269 55.84 3.87 19.17
CA VAL A 269 55.52 3.04 20.33
C VAL A 269 55.73 3.87 21.59
N SER A 270 54.68 4.04 22.38
CA SER A 270 54.78 4.65 23.71
C SER A 270 54.80 3.55 24.77
N ASP A 271 55.66 3.68 25.77
CA ASP A 271 55.63 2.83 26.96
C ASP A 271 54.74 3.42 28.07
N VAL A 272 54.58 2.68 29.17
CA VAL A 272 53.84 3.15 30.37
C VAL A 272 54.65 4.18 31.19
N GLY A 273 55.97 4.28 30.97
CA GLY A 273 56.81 5.33 31.55
C GLY A 273 56.54 6.72 30.97
N GLY A 274 55.95 6.78 29.77
CA GLY A 274 55.68 8.02 29.03
C GLY A 274 56.75 8.34 27.98
N ASP A 275 57.69 7.43 27.69
CA ASP A 275 58.64 7.63 26.61
C ASP A 275 58.09 7.11 25.27
N ALA A 276 58.28 7.91 24.21
CA ALA A 276 57.93 7.54 22.84
C ALA A 276 59.17 7.13 22.04
N PHE A 277 59.06 5.99 21.35
CA PHE A 277 60.12 5.37 20.55
C PHE A 277 59.70 5.23 19.09
N ARG A 278 60.68 5.33 18.20
CA ARG A 278 60.53 5.10 16.77
C ARG A 278 61.07 3.71 16.43
N VAL A 279 60.20 2.81 16.00
CA VAL A 279 60.54 1.46 15.53
C VAL A 279 60.46 1.44 14.00
N ASP A 280 61.51 0.96 13.34
CA ASP A 280 61.53 0.79 11.88
C ASP A 280 60.95 -0.58 11.44
N ALA A 281 60.84 -0.77 10.13
CA ALA A 281 60.32 -2.00 9.53
C ALA A 281 61.18 -3.25 9.81
N ASP A 282 62.43 -3.08 10.26
CA ASP A 282 63.34 -4.17 10.65
C ASP A 282 63.24 -4.50 12.16
N GLY A 283 62.44 -3.74 12.91
CA GLY A 283 62.26 -3.91 14.36
C GLY A 283 63.39 -3.32 15.19
N GLN A 284 64.14 -2.35 14.67
CA GLN A 284 65.08 -1.57 15.48
C GLN A 284 64.36 -0.39 16.13
N ALA A 285 64.36 -0.35 17.46
CA ALA A 285 63.79 0.74 18.23
C ALA A 285 64.84 1.83 18.51
N SER A 286 64.47 3.09 18.24
CA SER A 286 65.32 4.27 18.37
C SER A 286 64.61 5.39 19.14
N PRO A 287 65.35 6.27 19.84
CA PRO A 287 64.75 7.40 20.55
C PRO A 287 64.09 8.39 19.58
N GLN A 288 63.06 9.08 20.08
CA GLN A 288 62.33 10.09 19.32
C GLN A 288 63.18 11.33 18.94
N PRO A 289 62.94 11.95 17.77
CA PRO A 289 63.75 13.06 17.26
C PRO A 289 63.64 14.34 18.09
N TRP A 290 62.59 14.49 18.91
CA TRP A 290 62.37 15.69 19.74
C TRP A 290 63.07 15.63 21.11
N GLN A 291 63.76 14.55 21.46
CA GLN A 291 64.31 14.33 22.81
C GLN A 291 65.36 15.39 23.25
N ASN A 292 65.98 16.11 22.30
CA ASN A 292 66.99 17.14 22.54
C ASN A 292 66.53 18.57 22.19
N ASN A 293 65.22 18.84 22.06
CA ASN A 293 64.71 20.14 21.65
C ASN A 293 64.83 21.22 22.74
N ALA A 294 65.00 22.48 22.31
CA ALA A 294 65.14 23.62 23.23
C ALA A 294 63.88 23.88 24.07
N SER A 295 62.70 23.49 23.56
CA SER A 295 61.41 23.61 24.24
C SER A 295 61.23 22.75 25.51
N LYS A 296 62.10 21.77 25.79
CA LYS A 296 62.05 20.87 26.98
C LYS A 296 60.75 20.08 27.23
N ARG A 297 59.76 20.13 26.32
CA ARG A 297 58.49 19.40 26.44
C ARG A 297 58.74 17.90 26.31
N HIS A 298 58.22 17.12 27.25
CA HIS A 298 58.29 15.66 27.19
C HIS A 298 57.13 15.12 26.34
N VAL A 299 57.47 14.41 25.27
CA VAL A 299 56.52 13.80 24.34
C VAL A 299 56.18 12.40 24.81
N MET A 300 54.92 12.23 25.21
CA MET A 300 54.34 11.00 25.73
C MET A 300 53.92 10.03 24.61
N GLY A 301 53.66 10.54 23.41
CA GLY A 301 53.41 9.73 22.23
C GLY A 301 53.14 10.54 20.97
N VAL A 302 53.20 9.87 19.83
CA VAL A 302 52.68 10.40 18.57
C VAL A 302 51.21 10.02 18.46
N LEU A 303 50.35 10.99 18.18
CA LEU A 303 48.92 10.79 17.95
C LEU A 303 48.61 10.62 16.48
N LEU A 304 49.23 11.44 15.61
CA LEU A 304 48.98 11.40 14.17
C LEU A 304 50.13 12.06 13.38
N HIS A 305 50.48 11.47 12.24
CA HIS A 305 51.25 12.12 11.18
C HIS A 305 50.30 12.60 10.09
N ASP A 306 50.15 13.91 9.94
CA ASP A 306 49.18 14.50 9.00
C ASP A 306 49.69 14.55 7.55
N ARG A 307 48.77 14.84 6.62
CA ARG A 307 49.05 14.86 5.18
C ARG A 307 50.01 15.95 4.73
N SER A 308 50.22 16.96 5.57
CA SER A 308 51.18 18.05 5.37
C SER A 308 52.55 17.72 5.96
N GLY A 309 52.73 16.49 6.48
CA GLY A 309 53.97 15.99 7.06
C GLY A 309 54.22 16.44 8.51
N ARG A 310 53.20 16.96 9.20
CA ARG A 310 53.29 17.44 10.58
C ARG A 310 52.94 16.33 11.56
N TYR A 311 53.62 16.32 12.69
CA TYR A 311 53.39 15.41 13.80
C TYR A 311 52.53 16.09 14.86
N TRP A 312 51.42 15.44 15.18
CA TRP A 312 50.57 15.73 16.32
C TRP A 312 50.99 14.83 17.47
N LEU A 313 51.31 15.46 18.59
CA LEU A 313 52.03 14.87 19.71
C LEU A 313 51.19 14.99 20.98
N ASP A 314 51.16 13.91 21.74
CA ASP A 314 50.72 13.92 23.13
C ASP A 314 51.93 14.33 24.00
N THR A 315 51.78 15.37 24.83
CA THR A 315 52.89 15.92 25.62
C THR A 315 52.52 16.16 27.07
N ASP A 316 53.54 16.28 27.91
CA ASP A 316 53.44 16.76 29.29
C ASP A 316 52.79 18.15 29.45
N SER A 317 52.55 18.87 28.34
CA SER A 317 51.84 20.16 28.29
C SER A 317 50.49 20.11 27.55
N GLY A 318 50.02 18.93 27.13
CA GLY A 318 48.81 18.75 26.32
C GLY A 318 49.13 18.51 24.84
N LEU A 319 48.27 18.99 23.94
CA LEU A 319 48.45 18.78 22.49
C LEU A 319 49.65 19.56 21.96
N GLY A 320 50.56 18.86 21.30
CA GLY A 320 51.74 19.41 20.64
C GLY A 320 51.66 19.28 19.11
N LEU A 321 52.23 20.26 18.41
CA LEU A 321 52.40 20.23 16.96
C LEU A 321 53.87 20.50 16.62
N SER A 322 54.45 19.65 15.77
CA SER A 322 55.83 19.83 15.28
C SER A 322 55.98 19.33 13.84
N SER A 323 56.95 19.86 13.12
CA SER A 323 57.51 19.21 11.92
C SER A 323 58.80 18.47 12.27
N VAL A 324 59.27 17.57 11.41
CA VAL A 324 60.60 16.97 11.56
C VAL A 324 61.66 18.07 11.64
N GLY A 325 62.52 18.01 12.66
CA GLY A 325 63.61 18.97 12.87
C GLY A 325 63.20 20.36 13.36
N THR A 326 62.00 20.53 13.91
CA THR A 326 61.56 21.79 14.56
C THR A 326 61.26 21.60 16.05
N ASP A 327 61.22 22.71 16.79
CA ASP A 327 60.67 22.74 18.16
C ASP A 327 59.20 22.28 18.20
N ILE A 328 58.74 21.88 19.39
CA ILE A 328 57.35 21.51 19.60
C ILE A 328 56.57 22.77 19.99
N SER A 329 55.63 23.17 19.13
CA SER A 329 54.62 24.18 19.47
C SER A 329 53.50 23.55 20.29
N SER A 330 52.96 24.29 21.26
CA SER A 330 51.78 23.85 22.03
C SER A 330 50.53 24.35 21.32
N VAL A 331 49.55 23.47 21.18
CA VAL A 331 48.24 23.80 20.58
C VAL A 331 47.28 24.16 21.71
N PRO A 332 46.75 25.40 21.75
CA PRO A 332 45.77 25.79 22.75
C PRO A 332 44.45 25.07 22.49
N VAL A 333 43.88 24.49 23.54
CA VAL A 333 42.60 23.76 23.49
C VAL A 333 41.64 24.42 24.46
N TYR A 334 40.55 25.00 23.94
CA TYR A 334 39.60 25.80 24.72
C TYR A 334 38.28 25.04 24.91
N SER A 335 37.82 24.88 26.15
CA SER A 335 36.54 24.24 26.45
C SER A 335 35.52 25.27 26.90
N LEU A 336 34.38 25.31 26.21
CA LEU A 336 33.24 26.18 26.57
C LEU A 336 32.72 25.85 27.97
N ALA A 337 32.62 24.57 28.33
CA ALA A 337 32.19 24.15 29.67
C ALA A 337 33.13 24.67 30.77
N ALA A 338 34.45 24.62 30.55
CA ALA A 338 35.45 25.13 31.49
C ALA A 338 35.68 26.65 31.41
N HIS A 339 35.07 27.34 30.42
CA HIS A 339 35.25 28.76 30.14
C HIS A 339 36.73 29.17 29.97
N GLY A 340 37.58 28.27 29.47
CA GLY A 340 39.03 28.46 29.49
C GLY A 340 39.83 27.42 28.70
N LEU A 341 41.15 27.62 28.68
CA LEU A 341 42.10 26.63 28.18
C LEU A 341 42.08 25.39 29.09
N VAL A 342 42.01 24.21 28.49
CA VAL A 342 42.03 22.92 29.19
C VAL A 342 43.21 22.07 28.73
N ARG A 343 43.76 21.30 29.66
CA ARG A 343 44.65 20.18 29.34
C ARG A 343 43.81 18.90 29.30
N ARG A 344 44.03 18.06 28.30
CA ARG A 344 43.38 16.76 28.12
C ARG A 344 44.43 15.66 28.04
N ASN A 345 44.04 14.45 28.43
CA ASN A 345 44.79 13.23 28.18
C ASN A 345 44.24 12.65 26.87
N TRP A 346 45.05 12.64 25.82
CA TRP A 346 44.66 12.15 24.51
C TRP A 346 44.73 10.62 24.48
N ILE A 347 43.76 9.97 23.84
CA ILE A 347 43.78 8.51 23.63
C ILE A 347 44.35 8.22 22.24
N THR A 348 43.63 8.67 21.22
CA THR A 348 43.85 8.41 19.80
C THR A 348 43.58 9.67 18.97
N ALA A 349 44.06 9.70 17.73
CA ALA A 349 43.70 10.72 16.76
C ALA A 349 43.53 10.13 15.36
N TYR A 350 42.59 10.69 14.60
CA TYR A 350 42.20 10.20 13.29
C TYR A 350 42.22 11.32 12.25
N GLY A 351 42.88 11.07 11.11
CA GLY A 351 42.89 11.97 9.96
C GLY A 351 41.93 11.49 8.87
N ASP A 352 40.83 12.20 8.66
CA ASP A 352 39.75 11.77 7.75
C ASP A 352 40.13 11.80 6.25
N ARG A 353 39.20 11.37 5.38
CA ARG A 353 39.48 11.33 3.93
C ARG A 353 39.74 12.69 3.32
N GLU A 354 39.21 13.79 3.85
CA GLU A 354 39.34 15.13 3.30
C GLU A 354 40.61 15.84 3.81
N GLY A 355 40.99 15.59 5.06
CA GLY A 355 42.15 16.17 5.73
C GLY A 355 41.84 16.74 7.11
N GLY A 356 40.60 16.62 7.59
CA GLY A 356 40.21 17.01 8.94
C GLY A 356 40.81 16.07 9.98
N LEU A 357 41.08 16.60 11.16
CA LEU A 357 41.80 15.91 12.22
C LEU A 357 40.90 15.83 13.45
N TRP A 358 40.74 14.62 13.95
CA TRP A 358 39.88 14.28 15.08
C TRP A 358 40.77 13.77 16.21
N PHE A 359 40.62 14.28 17.44
CA PHE A 359 41.41 13.89 18.60
C PHE A 359 40.47 13.46 19.72
N ALA A 360 40.55 12.19 20.14
CA ALA A 360 39.76 11.67 21.25
C ALA A 360 40.51 11.88 22.56
N ALA A 361 39.81 12.39 23.58
CA ALA A 361 40.32 12.51 24.93
C ALA A 361 39.64 11.49 25.85
N LEU A 362 40.34 11.07 26.92
CA LEU A 362 39.79 10.18 27.95
C LEU A 362 38.56 10.79 28.65
N GLU A 363 38.51 12.11 28.75
CA GLU A 363 37.37 12.84 29.29
C GLU A 363 37.19 14.16 28.53
N GLY A 364 35.93 14.50 28.21
CA GLY A 364 35.58 15.77 27.57
C GLY A 364 35.43 15.71 26.05
N GLY A 365 35.03 14.56 25.53
CA GLY A 365 34.52 14.40 24.17
C GLY A 365 35.60 14.37 23.09
N LEU A 366 35.15 14.63 21.87
CA LEU A 366 35.93 14.57 20.66
C LEU A 366 36.32 15.99 20.23
N TRP A 367 37.55 16.17 19.76
CA TRP A 367 38.06 17.48 19.32
C TRP A 367 38.34 17.45 17.83
N HIS A 368 37.81 18.42 17.08
CA HIS A 368 37.87 18.45 15.62
C HIS A 368 38.59 19.69 15.10
N LEU A 369 39.50 19.50 14.14
CA LEU A 369 40.03 20.53 13.26
C LEU A 369 39.52 20.26 11.84
N PRO A 370 38.75 21.17 11.22
CA PRO A 370 38.20 20.95 9.88
C PRO A 370 39.31 20.85 8.82
N PRO A 371 39.09 20.22 7.65
CA PRO A 371 40.14 19.94 6.64
C PRO A 371 40.94 21.15 6.11
N HIS A 372 40.47 22.37 6.39
CA HIS A 372 41.07 23.64 5.95
C HIS A 372 41.50 24.53 7.12
N TRP A 373 41.65 23.98 8.34
CA TRP A 373 42.04 24.70 9.55
C TRP A 373 43.36 25.50 9.42
N ASP A 374 44.28 25.08 8.55
CA ASP A 374 45.57 25.74 8.29
C ASP A 374 45.51 26.81 7.19
N THR A 375 44.31 27.18 6.74
CA THR A 375 44.07 28.24 5.75
C THR A 375 44.15 29.63 6.37
N PHE A 376 43.61 29.78 7.58
CA PHE A 376 43.57 31.04 8.32
C PHE A 376 44.37 30.91 9.62
N ALA A 377 45.37 31.77 9.79
CA ALA A 377 45.97 31.98 11.09
C ALA A 377 45.19 33.03 11.88
N VAL A 378 44.91 32.75 13.15
CA VAL A 378 44.17 33.60 14.08
C VAL A 378 45.09 33.97 15.24
N LEU A 379 45.44 35.24 15.32
CA LEU A 379 46.20 35.83 16.42
C LEU A 379 45.23 36.49 17.38
N ALA A 380 44.99 35.87 18.53
CA ALA A 380 44.10 36.37 19.58
C ALA A 380 44.88 36.99 20.75
N HIS A 381 44.17 37.70 21.63
CA HIS A 381 44.73 38.14 22.91
C HIS A 381 44.63 37.02 23.95
N HIS A 382 45.76 36.66 24.57
CA HIS A 382 45.80 35.73 25.69
C HIS A 382 46.34 36.42 26.95
N SER A 383 45.52 36.44 28.00
CA SER A 383 45.89 37.03 29.29
C SER A 383 47.10 36.33 29.89
N GLY A 384 48.19 37.07 30.07
CA GLY A 384 49.44 36.56 30.63
C GLY A 384 50.48 36.09 29.60
N ASP A 385 50.13 36.03 28.31
CA ASP A 385 51.10 35.73 27.24
C ASP A 385 51.59 37.03 26.56
N PRO A 386 52.85 37.43 26.77
CA PRO A 386 53.43 38.63 26.15
C PRO A 386 53.79 38.46 24.66
N GLN A 387 53.62 37.26 24.08
CA GLN A 387 53.76 37.03 22.63
C GLN A 387 52.42 37.08 21.89
N SER A 388 51.30 37.08 22.62
CA SER A 388 49.95 37.24 22.08
C SER A 388 49.61 38.70 21.73
N LEU A 389 48.49 38.91 21.05
CA LEU A 389 48.00 40.24 20.66
C LEU A 389 47.77 41.12 21.90
N THR A 390 48.36 42.32 21.99
CA THR A 390 48.17 43.17 23.18
C THR A 390 46.77 43.76 23.23
N ASN A 391 46.23 44.16 22.08
CA ASN A 391 44.87 44.67 21.93
C ASN A 391 43.86 43.51 21.77
N PRO A 392 42.89 43.31 22.68
CA PRO A 392 41.86 42.26 22.52
C PRO A 392 41.03 42.38 21.24
N SER A 393 40.81 43.60 20.75
CA SER A 393 40.17 43.85 19.46
C SER A 393 40.97 44.92 18.71
N VAL A 394 41.35 44.64 17.46
CA VAL A 394 42.05 45.58 16.58
C VAL A 394 41.01 46.37 15.77
N LEU A 395 41.10 47.69 15.83
CA LEU A 395 40.09 48.61 15.31
C LEU A 395 40.53 49.30 14.02
N ALA A 396 41.84 49.46 13.81
CA ALA A 396 42.42 50.01 12.60
C ALA A 396 43.69 49.25 12.21
N THR A 397 43.91 49.08 10.91
CA THR A 397 45.14 48.51 10.34
C THR A 397 45.65 49.35 9.18
N THR A 398 46.94 49.28 8.89
CA THR A 398 47.53 49.76 7.63
C THR A 398 48.71 48.86 7.27
N PRO A 399 48.95 48.56 5.98
CA PRO A 399 50.20 47.93 5.58
C PRO A 399 51.39 48.83 5.95
N SER A 400 52.55 48.21 6.13
CA SER A 400 53.83 48.91 6.31
C SER A 400 54.76 48.69 5.11
N ALA A 401 55.46 49.74 4.71
CA ALA A 401 56.57 49.72 3.77
C ALA A 401 57.75 48.86 4.25
N ALA A 402 57.82 48.53 5.55
CA ALA A 402 58.76 47.55 6.10
C ALA A 402 58.35 46.08 5.83
N GLY A 403 57.20 45.85 5.20
CA GLY A 403 56.72 44.54 4.74
C GLY A 403 55.54 43.97 5.54
N GLY A 404 55.41 44.33 6.82
CA GLY A 404 54.35 43.85 7.72
C GLY A 404 53.10 44.73 7.75
N VAL A 405 52.38 44.69 8.88
CA VAL A 405 51.12 45.42 9.11
C VAL A 405 51.14 46.12 10.47
N TRP A 406 50.75 47.39 10.50
CA TRP A 406 50.49 48.12 11.74
C TRP A 406 49.09 47.82 12.26
N LEU A 407 48.97 47.57 13.57
CA LEU A 407 47.73 47.27 14.27
C LEU A 407 47.51 48.28 15.40
N ALA A 408 46.30 48.82 15.50
CA ALA A 408 45.89 49.70 16.60
C ALA A 408 44.49 49.28 17.09
N GLY A 409 44.26 49.25 18.41
CA GLY A 409 43.05 48.63 18.96
C GLY A 409 42.58 49.11 20.33
N SER A 410 41.77 48.28 20.97
CA SER A 410 40.96 48.63 22.14
C SER A 410 41.74 48.93 23.43
N ARG A 411 43.02 48.56 23.54
CA ARG A 411 43.91 48.99 24.63
C ARG A 411 44.75 50.23 24.30
N HIS A 412 44.47 50.87 23.16
CA HIS A 412 45.19 52.05 22.68
C HIS A 412 46.69 51.80 22.42
N VAL A 413 47.07 50.55 22.13
CA VAL A 413 48.46 50.16 21.85
C VAL A 413 48.67 50.12 20.33
N LEU A 414 49.80 50.65 19.85
CA LEU A 414 50.27 50.43 18.47
C LEU A 414 51.23 49.24 18.45
N GLU A 415 50.90 48.25 17.64
CA GLU A 415 51.68 47.02 17.45
C GLU A 415 52.08 46.89 15.97
N TYR A 416 53.23 46.28 15.72
CA TYR A 416 53.65 45.82 14.40
C TYR A 416 53.50 44.31 14.34
N LEU A 417 52.85 43.81 13.29
CA LEU A 417 52.73 42.40 12.97
C LEU A 417 53.60 42.07 11.75
N ASP A 418 54.49 41.09 11.91
CA ASP A 418 55.05 40.34 10.78
C ASP A 418 54.09 39.18 10.43
N PRO A 419 53.33 39.25 9.31
CA PRO A 419 52.36 38.23 8.95
C PRO A 419 52.99 36.93 8.42
N ALA A 420 54.30 36.93 8.10
CA ALA A 420 54.99 35.73 7.67
C ALA A 420 55.46 34.87 8.85
N THR A 421 55.72 35.47 10.01
CA THR A 421 56.14 34.76 11.23
C THR A 421 55.11 34.77 12.35
N GLY A 422 54.06 35.58 12.24
CA GLY A 422 53.09 35.85 13.31
C GLY A 422 53.65 36.70 14.45
N ARG A 423 54.90 37.18 14.34
CA ARG A 423 55.56 37.91 15.42
C ARG A 423 54.94 39.30 15.60
N LEU A 424 54.47 39.54 16.81
CA LEU A 424 53.99 40.84 17.27
C LEU A 424 55.09 41.61 17.99
N GLN A 425 55.10 42.93 17.80
CA GLN A 425 56.00 43.85 18.49
C GLN A 425 55.27 45.14 18.88
N THR A 426 55.17 45.42 20.18
CA THR A 426 54.66 46.70 20.67
C THR A 426 55.60 47.86 20.28
N HIS A 427 55.07 48.87 19.60
CA HIS A 427 55.83 50.05 19.14
C HIS A 427 55.48 51.32 19.91
N LEU A 428 54.22 51.48 20.32
CA LEU A 428 53.78 52.55 21.21
C LEU A 428 52.76 51.98 22.21
N ALA A 429 53.14 51.94 23.48
CA ALA A 429 52.31 51.39 24.56
C ALA A 429 51.04 52.22 24.85
N GLN A 430 50.96 53.47 24.36
CA GLN A 430 49.78 54.32 24.53
C GLN A 430 49.68 55.39 23.41
N ILE A 431 48.72 55.22 22.50
CA ILE A 431 48.38 56.15 21.42
C ILE A 431 47.70 57.40 22.02
N ASP A 432 46.63 57.21 22.78
CA ASP A 432 45.93 58.22 23.57
C ASP A 432 45.59 57.68 24.97
N LYS A 433 45.22 58.56 25.91
CA LYS A 433 44.97 58.22 27.31
C LYS A 433 43.62 57.54 27.56
N ALA A 434 42.61 57.80 26.73
CA ALA A 434 41.24 57.31 26.96
C ALA A 434 40.45 57.01 25.68
N ARG A 435 40.87 57.53 24.51
CA ARG A 435 40.11 57.42 23.26
C ARG A 435 40.68 56.34 22.34
N GLN A 436 39.79 55.63 21.66
CA GLN A 436 40.15 54.54 20.75
C GLN A 436 40.63 55.08 19.39
N PRO A 437 41.50 54.34 18.67
CA PRO A 437 41.86 54.65 17.29
C PRO A 437 40.69 54.34 16.34
N ASP A 438 40.39 55.28 15.44
CA ASP A 438 39.31 55.18 14.44
C ASP A 438 39.83 54.78 13.04
N SER A 439 41.03 55.23 12.68
CA SER A 439 41.62 55.01 11.35
C SER A 439 43.14 55.08 11.40
N MET A 440 43.80 54.47 10.42
CA MET A 440 45.26 54.46 10.34
C MET A 440 45.75 54.50 8.89
N LEU A 441 46.89 55.13 8.66
CA LEU A 441 47.57 55.21 7.36
C LEU A 441 49.07 55.35 7.57
N GLU A 442 49.87 54.48 6.95
CA GLU A 442 51.31 54.74 6.81
C GLU A 442 51.54 55.58 5.55
N SER A 443 52.28 56.68 5.69
CA SER A 443 52.66 57.55 4.57
C SER A 443 53.83 56.95 3.77
N ARG A 444 54.03 57.43 2.54
CA ARG A 444 55.16 57.05 1.66
C ARG A 444 56.55 57.28 2.25
N ARG A 445 56.66 58.08 3.32
CA ARG A 445 57.91 58.31 4.08
C ARG A 445 58.04 57.42 5.33
N GLY A 446 57.09 56.53 5.59
CA GLY A 446 57.08 55.62 6.73
C GLY A 446 56.52 56.21 8.04
N PHE A 447 55.92 57.40 8.02
CA PHE A 447 55.21 57.91 9.21
C PHE A 447 53.83 57.26 9.32
N VAL A 448 53.51 56.72 10.51
CA VAL A 448 52.22 56.11 10.83
C VAL A 448 51.30 57.19 11.38
N TRP A 449 50.27 57.54 10.62
CA TRP A 449 49.18 58.43 11.03
C TRP A 449 48.06 57.61 11.64
N ILE A 450 47.59 58.02 12.82
CA ILE A 450 46.51 57.37 13.56
C ILE A 450 45.46 58.44 13.86
N GLY A 451 44.26 58.24 13.32
CA GLY A 451 43.09 58.99 13.69
C GLY A 451 42.54 58.50 15.03
N VAL A 452 42.28 59.42 15.95
CA VAL A 452 41.66 59.16 17.25
C VAL A 452 40.56 60.20 17.43
N GLU A 453 39.47 59.87 18.10
CA GLU A 453 38.39 60.82 18.38
C GLU A 453 38.92 62.18 18.92
N GLY A 454 38.64 63.26 18.18
CA GLY A 454 39.07 64.64 18.38
C GLY A 454 40.52 64.98 17.98
N LYS A 455 41.35 64.01 17.59
CA LYS A 455 42.81 64.16 17.44
C LYS A 455 43.37 63.45 16.21
N LEU A 456 44.51 63.96 15.74
CA LEU A 456 45.39 63.26 14.81
C LEU A 456 46.72 62.98 15.52
N VAL A 457 47.23 61.76 15.41
CA VAL A 457 48.51 61.32 15.96
C VAL A 457 49.44 60.90 14.83
N ARG A 458 50.71 61.31 14.86
CA ARG A 458 51.76 60.81 13.96
C ARG A 458 52.84 60.14 14.78
N TYR A 459 53.12 58.88 14.47
CA TYR A 459 54.23 58.11 15.00
C TYR A 459 55.32 57.93 13.93
N ASP A 460 56.57 58.07 14.33
CA ASP A 460 57.73 57.74 13.51
C ASP A 460 58.35 56.42 14.00
N PRO A 461 58.27 55.32 13.23
CA PRO A 461 58.85 54.03 13.61
C PRO A 461 60.37 54.04 13.85
N HIS A 462 61.10 54.95 13.19
CA HIS A 462 62.56 55.02 13.26
C HIS A 462 63.04 55.76 14.50
N THR A 463 62.49 56.96 14.75
CA THR A 463 62.87 57.80 15.90
C THR A 463 62.04 57.54 17.15
N ARG A 464 60.95 56.77 17.02
CA ARG A 464 59.89 56.56 18.04
C ARG A 464 59.21 57.84 18.53
N GLN A 465 59.37 58.96 17.82
CA GLN A 465 58.71 60.22 18.18
C GLN A 465 57.20 60.14 17.92
N VAL A 466 56.42 60.77 18.79
CA VAL A 466 54.98 60.93 18.65
C VAL A 466 54.63 62.42 18.63
N LYS A 467 54.00 62.88 17.56
CA LYS A 467 53.37 64.21 17.47
C LYS A 467 51.84 64.05 17.52
N ARG A 468 51.13 65.04 18.07
CA ARG A 468 49.67 65.05 18.20
C ARG A 468 49.12 66.44 17.87
N TRP A 469 48.01 66.48 17.16
CA TRP A 469 47.27 67.70 16.82
C TRP A 469 45.80 67.51 17.18
N GLN A 470 45.13 68.58 17.61
CA GLN A 470 43.67 68.58 17.73
C GLN A 470 43.06 68.72 16.33
N LEU A 471 41.87 68.14 16.10
CA LEU A 471 41.12 68.33 14.86
C LEU A 471 40.42 69.71 14.82
N ARG A 472 40.12 70.29 15.98
CA ARG A 472 39.67 71.67 16.17
C ARG A 472 40.68 72.41 17.07
N GLU A 473 41.13 73.58 16.65
CA GLU A 473 42.00 74.44 17.47
C GLU A 473 41.19 75.47 18.29
N ASP A 474 39.93 75.72 17.92
CA ASP A 474 39.17 76.92 18.32
C ASP A 474 37.99 76.68 19.28
N VAL A 475 37.71 75.45 19.69
CA VAL A 475 36.48 75.10 20.44
C VAL A 475 36.80 74.14 21.60
N GLU A 476 36.33 74.49 22.80
CA GLU A 476 36.42 73.60 23.97
C GLU A 476 35.70 72.27 23.69
N PRO A 477 36.25 71.13 24.15
CA PRO A 477 35.61 69.84 23.92
C PRO A 477 34.24 69.81 24.60
N ASP A 478 33.18 69.75 23.79
CA ASP A 478 31.82 69.56 24.25
C ASP A 478 31.74 68.27 25.09
N PRO A 479 31.32 68.33 26.37
CA PRO A 479 31.24 67.15 27.22
C PRO A 479 30.07 66.23 26.89
N ASP A 480 29.02 66.73 26.21
CA ASP A 480 27.82 65.97 25.83
C ASP A 480 27.71 65.75 24.30
N GLY A 481 28.50 66.47 23.51
CA GLY A 481 28.53 66.38 22.05
C GLY A 481 29.39 65.23 21.50
N ALA A 482 28.99 64.68 20.34
CA ALA A 482 29.81 63.71 19.61
C ALA A 482 31.12 64.37 19.14
N ALA A 483 32.26 63.86 19.59
CA ALA A 483 33.55 64.43 19.23
C ALA A 483 33.98 64.04 17.80
N ASP A 484 34.80 64.87 17.17
CA ASP A 484 35.22 64.71 15.77
C ASP A 484 35.96 63.39 15.53
N ARG A 485 35.31 62.42 14.85
CA ARG A 485 35.93 61.14 14.51
C ARG A 485 36.62 61.20 13.14
N PRO A 486 37.96 61.06 13.06
CA PRO A 486 38.69 60.98 11.80
C PRO A 486 38.50 59.59 11.17
N SER A 487 37.54 59.44 10.26
CA SER A 487 37.05 58.15 9.78
C SER A 487 37.90 57.50 8.69
N TRP A 488 38.53 58.30 7.83
CA TRP A 488 39.33 57.83 6.70
C TRP A 488 40.50 58.77 6.43
N MET A 489 41.61 58.20 5.95
CA MET A 489 42.81 58.94 5.58
C MET A 489 43.38 58.48 4.25
N ALA A 490 43.85 59.42 3.44
CA ALA A 490 44.57 59.16 2.19
C ALA A 490 45.74 60.14 2.01
N GLU A 491 46.83 59.68 1.41
CA GLU A 491 47.94 60.53 0.96
C GLU A 491 47.79 60.80 -0.55
N ASP A 492 47.89 62.07 -0.95
CA ASP A 492 47.87 62.43 -2.37
C ASP A 492 49.24 62.32 -3.05
N ALA A 493 49.29 62.55 -4.36
CA ALA A 493 50.53 62.47 -5.12
C ALA A 493 51.60 63.51 -4.71
N GLN A 494 51.25 64.54 -3.93
CA GLN A 494 52.17 65.55 -3.40
C GLN A 494 52.60 65.28 -1.94
N GLY A 495 52.13 64.19 -1.32
CA GLY A 495 52.42 63.88 0.08
C GLY A 495 51.58 64.66 1.09
N ARG A 496 50.45 65.25 0.66
CA ARG A 496 49.50 65.87 1.59
C ARG A 496 48.53 64.82 2.11
N LEU A 497 48.21 64.90 3.39
CA LEU A 497 47.29 64.01 4.08
C LEU A 497 45.87 64.57 3.99
N TRP A 498 44.95 63.79 3.43
CA TRP A 498 43.51 64.06 3.39
C TRP A 498 42.85 63.24 4.48
N VAL A 499 42.17 63.89 5.43
CA VAL A 499 41.49 63.26 6.58
C VAL A 499 39.99 63.60 6.52
N THR A 500 39.12 62.60 6.45
CA THR A 500 37.68 62.82 6.60
C THR A 500 37.31 62.95 8.06
N VAL A 501 36.46 63.92 8.39
CA VAL A 501 35.91 64.15 9.73
C VAL A 501 34.40 64.05 9.62
N LEU A 502 33.81 63.11 10.36
CA LEU A 502 32.48 62.56 10.05
C LEU A 502 31.36 63.62 9.95
N GLU A 503 31.43 64.69 10.75
CA GLU A 503 30.46 65.80 10.73
C GLU A 503 30.96 67.02 9.93
N HIS A 504 32.26 67.29 9.92
CA HIS A 504 32.85 68.54 9.43
C HIS A 504 33.45 68.49 8.01
N GLY A 505 33.52 67.32 7.36
CA GLY A 505 33.94 67.16 5.97
C GLY A 505 35.37 66.63 5.81
N LEU A 506 36.25 67.40 5.18
CA LEU A 506 37.60 66.97 4.79
C LEU A 506 38.66 67.99 5.21
N GLN A 507 39.67 67.56 5.97
CA GLN A 507 40.87 68.35 6.25
C GLN A 507 42.03 67.90 5.34
N ILE A 508 42.72 68.87 4.74
CA ILE A 508 43.99 68.66 4.04
C ILE A 508 45.10 69.18 4.95
N ARG A 509 46.06 68.32 5.28
CA ARG A 509 47.21 68.62 6.15
C ARG A 509 48.51 68.36 5.41
N ASN A 510 49.57 69.07 5.79
CA ASN A 510 50.92 68.73 5.32
C ASN A 510 51.49 67.54 6.12
N GLU A 511 52.67 67.07 5.71
CA GLU A 511 53.38 65.95 6.32
C GLU A 511 53.81 66.23 7.79
N ASP A 512 53.91 67.50 8.19
CA ASP A 512 54.10 67.91 9.59
C ASP A 512 52.79 68.19 10.33
N GLY A 513 51.66 67.71 9.80
CA GLY A 513 50.35 67.71 10.44
C GLY A 513 49.68 69.07 10.53
N GLN A 514 50.29 70.12 9.98
CA GLN A 514 49.71 71.47 9.94
C GLN A 514 48.51 71.48 8.98
N LEU A 515 47.42 72.13 9.41
CA LEU A 515 46.22 72.30 8.59
C LEU A 515 46.50 73.25 7.42
N LEU A 516 46.32 72.74 6.20
CA LEU A 516 46.42 73.53 4.97
C LEU A 516 45.07 74.07 4.51
N ARG A 517 44.01 73.25 4.66
CA ARG A 517 42.65 73.58 4.21
C ARG A 517 41.61 72.70 4.90
N THR A 518 40.43 73.25 5.16
CA THR A 518 39.22 72.49 5.46
C THR A 518 38.22 72.66 4.31
N ILE A 519 37.63 71.55 3.85
CA ILE A 519 36.54 71.49 2.89
C ILE A 519 35.30 71.02 3.65
N VAL A 520 34.33 71.92 3.85
CA VAL A 520 33.15 71.66 4.66
C VAL A 520 32.14 70.81 3.89
N ASN A 521 31.47 69.87 4.59
CA ASN A 521 30.30 69.17 4.04
C ASN A 521 29.26 70.16 3.49
N GLY A 522 28.63 69.83 2.36
CA GLY A 522 27.73 70.77 1.66
C GLY A 522 28.42 71.70 0.66
N SER A 523 29.76 71.68 0.55
CA SER A 523 30.54 72.53 -0.36
C SER A 523 31.45 71.73 -1.29
N HIS A 524 32.03 72.38 -2.31
CA HIS A 524 33.03 71.80 -3.22
C HIS A 524 32.66 70.40 -3.78
N GLY A 525 31.36 70.16 -4.05
CA GLY A 525 30.85 68.89 -4.59
C GLY A 525 30.52 67.78 -3.58
N LEU A 526 30.54 68.09 -2.27
CA LEU A 526 30.18 67.20 -1.15
C LEU A 526 28.76 67.48 -0.61
N GLU A 527 27.82 67.80 -1.49
CA GLU A 527 26.45 68.22 -1.16
C GLU A 527 25.61 67.04 -0.63
N ALA A 528 25.48 66.92 0.70
CA ALA A 528 24.74 65.87 1.43
C ALA A 528 25.25 64.42 1.20
N LEU A 529 26.55 64.24 0.99
CA LEU A 529 27.16 62.95 0.68
C LEU A 529 27.95 62.36 1.86
N THR A 530 27.54 61.19 2.35
CA THR A 530 28.32 60.42 3.33
C THR A 530 29.53 59.79 2.62
N ILE A 531 30.75 60.14 3.03
CA ILE A 531 31.98 59.54 2.46
C ILE A 531 32.16 58.13 3.02
N LEU A 532 32.29 57.15 2.12
CA LEU A 532 32.37 55.72 2.43
C LEU A 532 33.76 55.11 2.14
N ASP A 533 34.62 55.78 1.37
CA ASP A 533 36.04 55.43 1.15
C ASP A 533 36.72 56.63 0.49
N ILE A 534 38.02 56.84 0.71
CA ILE A 534 38.82 57.90 0.06
C ILE A 534 40.24 57.41 -0.19
N ARG A 535 40.70 57.42 -1.45
CA ARG A 535 42.01 56.90 -1.88
C ARG A 535 42.52 57.63 -3.11
N LEU A 536 43.78 57.41 -3.46
CA LEU A 536 44.33 57.84 -4.74
C LEU A 536 43.70 57.03 -5.88
N GLY A 537 43.17 57.71 -6.90
CA GLY A 537 42.62 57.10 -8.12
C GLY A 537 43.70 56.82 -9.19
N PRO A 538 43.32 56.17 -10.31
CA PRO A 538 44.25 55.76 -11.36
C PRO A 538 44.87 56.93 -12.13
N ASN A 539 44.33 58.14 -11.99
CA ASN A 539 44.86 59.37 -12.57
C ASN A 539 45.73 60.20 -11.60
N GLY A 540 46.09 59.64 -10.43
CA GLY A 540 46.89 60.34 -9.42
C GLY A 540 46.17 61.48 -8.68
N GLN A 541 44.85 61.60 -8.83
CA GLN A 541 44.00 62.51 -8.04
C GLN A 541 43.32 61.74 -6.90
N ILE A 542 42.92 62.44 -5.84
CA ILE A 542 42.10 61.84 -4.78
C ILE A 542 40.70 61.54 -5.34
N TRP A 543 40.25 60.31 -5.11
CA TRP A 543 38.91 59.81 -5.42
C TRP A 543 38.23 59.43 -4.11
N LEU A 544 36.92 59.61 -4.04
CA LEU A 544 36.09 59.16 -2.93
C LEU A 544 34.85 58.44 -3.42
N SER A 545 34.35 57.52 -2.60
CA SER A 545 33.06 56.86 -2.80
C SER A 545 32.05 57.35 -1.76
N ASN A 546 30.78 57.39 -2.12
CA ASN A 546 29.69 57.84 -1.26
C ASN A 546 28.34 57.22 -1.65
N ASN A 547 27.30 57.61 -0.90
CA ASN A 547 25.89 57.28 -1.14
C ASN A 547 25.31 57.72 -2.50
N ALA A 548 26.05 58.45 -3.34
CA ALA A 548 25.69 58.81 -4.71
C ALA A 548 26.68 58.28 -5.78
N GLY A 549 27.65 57.43 -5.40
CA GLY A 549 28.61 56.80 -6.30
C GLY A 549 30.05 57.29 -6.13
N LEU A 550 30.82 57.25 -7.22
CA LEU A 550 32.25 57.54 -7.23
C LEU A 550 32.52 58.96 -7.73
N ARG A 551 33.35 59.73 -7.01
CA ARG A 551 33.74 61.10 -7.37
C ARG A 551 35.26 61.27 -7.34
N ARG A 552 35.78 62.08 -8.26
CA ARG A 552 37.19 62.48 -8.31
C ARG A 552 37.35 63.95 -7.94
N TRP A 553 38.45 64.28 -7.27
CA TRP A 553 38.89 65.66 -7.13
C TRP A 553 39.28 66.21 -8.50
N ASP A 554 38.84 67.42 -8.80
CA ASP A 554 39.29 68.19 -9.95
C ASP A 554 40.00 69.47 -9.46
N PRO A 555 41.34 69.56 -9.55
CA PRO A 555 42.10 70.73 -9.12
C PRO A 555 41.77 72.01 -9.89
N ALA A 556 41.24 71.93 -11.11
CA ALA A 556 40.93 73.10 -11.93
C ALA A 556 39.53 73.66 -11.63
N ALA A 557 38.57 72.77 -11.32
CA ALA A 557 37.23 73.16 -10.87
C ALA A 557 37.12 73.33 -9.33
N ASP A 558 38.20 73.04 -8.60
CA ASP A 558 38.31 73.07 -7.13
C ASP A 558 37.17 72.33 -6.41
N ARG A 559 36.73 71.19 -6.97
CA ARG A 559 35.60 70.43 -6.43
C ARG A 559 35.69 68.94 -6.75
N PHE A 560 34.95 68.14 -5.97
CA PHE A 560 34.63 66.77 -6.34
C PHE A 560 33.56 66.75 -7.44
N ILE A 561 33.86 66.05 -8.53
CA ILE A 561 32.95 65.79 -9.65
C ILE A 561 32.73 64.28 -9.83
N PRO A 562 31.57 63.86 -10.36
CA PRO A 562 31.34 62.45 -10.70
C PRO A 562 32.45 61.90 -11.60
N VAL A 563 32.78 60.62 -11.44
CA VAL A 563 33.66 59.91 -12.38
C VAL A 563 32.85 59.44 -13.58
N ASP A 564 33.21 59.90 -14.79
CA ASP A 564 32.52 59.51 -16.03
C ASP A 564 32.55 57.98 -16.21
N GLY A 565 31.38 57.40 -16.53
CA GLY A 565 31.20 55.95 -16.68
C GLY A 565 31.12 55.15 -15.37
N ALA A 566 31.31 55.79 -14.21
CA ALA A 566 31.07 55.17 -12.90
C ALA A 566 29.56 54.99 -12.61
N PRO A 567 29.17 54.04 -11.75
CA PRO A 567 27.77 53.81 -11.44
C PRO A 567 27.23 54.92 -10.52
N SER A 568 26.07 55.50 -10.88
CA SER A 568 25.41 56.60 -10.14
C SER A 568 24.53 56.10 -8.98
N VAL A 569 25.04 55.15 -8.21
CA VAL A 569 24.36 54.49 -7.06
C VAL A 569 25.35 54.35 -5.91
N PRO A 570 24.89 54.11 -4.65
CA PRO A 570 25.77 53.96 -3.51
C PRO A 570 26.95 53.00 -3.78
N THR A 571 28.15 53.54 -3.72
CA THR A 571 29.40 52.78 -3.85
C THR A 571 30.06 52.78 -2.48
N HIS A 572 30.22 51.61 -1.88
CA HIS A 572 30.73 51.49 -0.51
C HIS A 572 32.25 51.58 -0.43
N LEU A 573 32.95 51.10 -1.46
CA LEU A 573 34.42 51.12 -1.54
C LEU A 573 34.91 50.92 -2.97
N PHE A 574 36.18 51.23 -3.21
CA PHE A 574 36.83 50.96 -4.50
C PHE A 574 38.32 50.60 -4.34
N ARG A 575 38.85 49.73 -5.20
CA ARG A 575 40.28 49.39 -5.23
C ARG A 575 40.80 49.41 -6.67
N LEU A 576 42.06 49.80 -6.81
CA LEU A 576 42.80 49.68 -8.06
C LEU A 576 43.40 48.27 -8.12
N GLY A 577 43.18 47.58 -9.24
CA GLY A 577 43.96 46.41 -9.64
C GLY A 577 45.01 46.81 -10.68
N GLU A 578 45.71 45.81 -11.23
CA GLU A 578 46.68 46.02 -12.30
C GLU A 578 46.02 46.55 -13.59
N GLY A 579 46.84 47.12 -14.49
CA GLY A 579 46.41 47.54 -15.82
C GLY A 579 45.38 48.68 -15.87
N GLY A 580 45.15 49.39 -14.76
CA GLY A 580 44.13 50.44 -14.67
C GLY A 580 42.72 49.91 -14.42
N VAL A 581 42.58 48.65 -13.99
CA VAL A 581 41.28 48.08 -13.56
C VAL A 581 40.86 48.71 -12.23
N VAL A 582 39.63 49.19 -12.16
CA VAL A 582 38.99 49.71 -10.94
C VAL A 582 37.88 48.74 -10.54
N TRP A 583 38.03 48.16 -9.35
CA TRP A 583 37.00 47.37 -8.69
C TRP A 583 36.14 48.28 -7.81
N THR A 584 34.82 48.18 -7.91
CA THR A 584 33.88 48.95 -7.09
C THR A 584 32.93 48.00 -6.34
N GLY A 585 32.77 48.20 -5.04
CA GLY A 585 31.87 47.43 -4.20
C GLY A 585 30.52 48.13 -3.99
N LEU A 586 29.43 47.46 -4.33
CA LEU A 586 28.05 47.91 -4.15
C LEU A 586 27.32 46.90 -3.24
N ALA A 587 26.12 47.24 -2.76
CA ALA A 587 25.29 46.31 -2.00
C ALA A 587 24.79 45.17 -2.90
N GLY A 588 25.29 43.96 -2.70
CA GLY A 588 24.88 42.76 -3.46
C GLY A 588 25.53 42.57 -4.83
N GLU A 589 26.51 43.39 -5.21
CA GLU A 589 27.30 43.18 -6.42
C GLU A 589 28.70 43.82 -6.33
N ILE A 590 29.66 43.21 -7.00
CA ILE A 590 30.99 43.78 -7.27
C ILE A 590 31.09 44.03 -8.78
N ARG A 591 31.55 45.21 -9.17
CA ARG A 591 31.73 45.56 -10.59
C ARG A 591 33.19 45.89 -10.89
N ARG A 592 33.64 45.54 -12.09
CA ARG A 592 34.95 45.90 -12.62
C ARG A 592 34.82 46.87 -13.76
N TYR A 593 35.73 47.83 -13.81
CA TYR A 593 35.85 48.81 -14.87
C TYR A 593 37.31 48.93 -15.30
N LEU A 594 37.55 49.27 -16.57
CA LEU A 594 38.85 49.72 -17.06
C LEU A 594 38.85 51.25 -17.14
N TRP A 595 39.83 51.89 -16.51
CA TRP A 595 40.07 53.32 -16.68
C TRP A 595 40.82 53.58 -18.00
N ASP A 596 40.18 54.28 -18.95
CA ASP A 596 40.77 54.55 -20.27
C ASP A 596 41.60 55.86 -20.32
N GLY A 597 41.87 56.47 -19.17
CA GLY A 597 42.49 57.79 -19.04
C GLY A 597 41.49 58.93 -18.86
N LYS A 598 40.22 58.74 -19.23
CA LYS A 598 39.16 59.75 -19.12
C LYS A 598 37.92 59.27 -18.38
N GLN A 599 37.50 58.03 -18.59
CA GLN A 599 36.26 57.45 -18.08
C GLN A 599 36.47 55.98 -17.67
N LEU A 600 35.53 55.46 -16.88
CA LEU A 600 35.43 54.05 -16.55
C LEU A 600 34.59 53.30 -17.59
N LYS A 601 35.17 52.27 -18.21
CA LYS A 601 34.46 51.33 -19.10
C LYS A 601 34.15 50.06 -18.33
N HIS A 602 32.88 49.70 -18.19
CA HIS A 602 32.45 48.48 -17.51
C HIS A 602 33.04 47.24 -18.21
N LEU A 603 33.58 46.31 -17.42
CA LEU A 603 34.13 45.03 -17.88
C LEU A 603 33.16 43.90 -17.59
N ASP A 604 32.78 43.73 -16.32
CA ASP A 604 31.74 42.82 -15.87
C ASP A 604 31.25 43.13 -14.45
N THR A 605 30.21 42.38 -14.07
CA THR A 605 29.58 42.39 -12.76
C THR A 605 29.59 40.96 -12.22
N VAL A 606 29.87 40.82 -10.93
CA VAL A 606 29.65 39.60 -10.14
C VAL A 606 28.56 39.93 -9.13
N GLY A 607 27.43 39.25 -9.23
CA GLY A 607 26.23 39.55 -8.44
C GLY A 607 25.49 38.28 -8.02
N LYS A 608 24.18 38.41 -7.79
CA LYS A 608 23.31 37.32 -7.31
C LYS A 608 23.39 36.03 -8.15
N ASP A 609 23.54 36.16 -9.46
CA ASP A 609 23.63 35.03 -10.40
C ASP A 609 24.92 34.21 -10.26
N GLN A 610 25.92 34.74 -9.53
CA GLN A 610 27.16 34.05 -9.13
C GLN A 610 27.17 33.79 -7.62
N GLU A 611 26.01 33.78 -6.96
CA GLU A 611 25.84 33.59 -5.52
C GLU A 611 26.54 34.66 -4.65
N PHE A 612 26.81 35.85 -5.20
CA PHE A 612 27.35 36.95 -4.40
C PHE A 612 26.34 37.39 -3.31
N PRO A 613 26.75 37.45 -2.03
CA PRO A 613 25.89 37.86 -0.93
C PRO A 613 25.23 39.23 -1.11
N MET A 614 23.92 39.33 -0.90
CA MET A 614 23.16 40.60 -0.90
C MET A 614 23.42 41.44 0.37
N VAL A 615 24.68 41.83 0.58
CA VAL A 615 25.14 42.72 1.66
C VAL A 615 26.14 43.74 1.10
N ALA A 616 26.36 44.83 1.83
CA ALA A 616 27.39 45.81 1.51
C ALA A 616 28.79 45.26 1.89
N PRO A 617 29.80 45.43 1.03
CA PRO A 617 31.18 45.11 1.37
C PRO A 617 31.75 46.19 2.30
N ASN A 618 32.49 45.77 3.34
CA ASN A 618 33.06 46.67 4.35
C ASN A 618 34.60 46.75 4.31
N GLY A 619 35.22 46.00 3.41
CA GLY A 619 36.64 46.03 3.11
C GLY A 619 36.90 45.28 1.81
N MET A 620 37.96 45.65 1.09
CA MET A 620 38.38 44.99 -0.14
C MET A 620 39.88 45.11 -0.33
N VAL A 621 40.49 44.04 -0.84
CA VAL A 621 41.88 43.92 -1.28
C VAL A 621 41.85 43.23 -2.65
N VAL A 622 42.79 43.56 -3.53
CA VAL A 622 42.99 42.86 -4.81
C VAL A 622 44.40 42.29 -4.78
N ASP A 623 44.54 40.96 -4.86
CA ASP A 623 45.85 40.31 -4.80
C ASP A 623 46.66 40.51 -6.11
N ALA A 624 47.93 40.10 -6.09
CA ALA A 624 48.84 40.22 -7.23
C ALA A 624 48.46 39.35 -8.46
N ARG A 625 47.39 38.54 -8.39
CA ARG A 625 46.81 37.80 -9.53
C ARG A 625 45.49 38.43 -9.99
N GLY A 626 45.10 39.56 -9.40
CA GLY A 626 43.83 40.22 -9.65
C GLY A 626 42.62 39.58 -8.96
N VAL A 627 42.81 38.68 -7.98
CA VAL A 627 41.70 38.10 -7.20
C VAL A 627 41.25 39.12 -6.17
N ALA A 628 39.95 39.46 -6.16
CA ALA A 628 39.39 40.34 -5.15
C ALA A 628 39.00 39.55 -3.89
N TRP A 629 39.48 40.04 -2.75
CA TRP A 629 39.16 39.57 -1.42
C TRP A 629 38.34 40.65 -0.73
N VAL A 630 37.08 40.34 -0.42
CA VAL A 630 36.07 41.30 0.01
C VAL A 630 35.53 40.88 1.37
N SER A 631 35.67 41.71 2.39
CA SER A 631 35.04 41.44 3.68
C SER A 631 33.60 41.96 3.72
N SER A 632 32.75 41.26 4.46
CA SER A 632 31.33 41.58 4.61
C SER A 632 30.81 41.12 5.98
N GLN A 633 29.54 41.43 6.28
CA GLN A 633 28.83 40.86 7.43
C GLN A 633 28.53 39.35 7.31
N ARG A 634 28.77 38.72 6.14
CA ARG A 634 28.51 37.29 5.91
C ARG A 634 29.76 36.43 5.74
N GLY A 635 30.95 36.99 5.96
CA GLY A 635 32.22 36.31 5.75
C GLY A 635 33.19 37.08 4.87
N LEU A 636 34.34 36.46 4.64
CA LEU A 636 35.35 36.88 3.67
C LEU A 636 35.02 36.25 2.32
N ILE A 637 34.92 37.05 1.26
CA ILE A 637 34.47 36.63 -0.06
C ILE A 637 35.66 36.71 -1.03
N ARG A 638 36.02 35.59 -1.65
CA ARG A 638 36.99 35.51 -2.74
C ARG A 638 36.25 35.55 -4.07
N ILE A 639 36.65 36.45 -4.96
CA ILE A 639 36.07 36.62 -6.30
C ILE A 639 37.17 36.45 -7.34
N ASP A 640 37.02 35.42 -8.16
CA ASP A 640 37.98 35.09 -9.20
C ASP A 640 37.74 35.92 -10.48
N PRO A 641 38.75 36.65 -10.99
CA PRO A 641 38.57 37.60 -12.09
C PRO A 641 38.34 36.94 -13.46
N GLY A 642 38.73 35.67 -13.61
CA GLY A 642 38.62 34.94 -14.88
C GLY A 642 37.39 34.04 -14.92
N SER A 643 37.18 33.25 -13.86
CA SER A 643 36.06 32.32 -13.77
C SER A 643 34.76 32.94 -13.23
N ARG A 644 34.83 34.14 -12.62
CA ARG A 644 33.74 34.77 -11.85
C ARG A 644 33.19 33.92 -10.71
N LEU A 645 33.95 32.91 -10.28
CA LEU A 645 33.62 32.08 -9.12
C LEU A 645 33.67 32.93 -7.85
N VAL A 646 32.58 32.90 -7.09
CA VAL A 646 32.50 33.45 -5.73
C VAL A 646 32.65 32.29 -4.75
N ARG A 647 33.58 32.42 -3.79
CA ARG A 647 33.62 31.55 -2.60
C ARG A 647 33.52 32.45 -1.37
N VAL A 648 32.54 32.18 -0.51
CA VAL A 648 32.43 32.80 0.81
C VAL A 648 33.13 31.87 1.81
N TYR A 649 33.98 32.45 2.65
CA TYR A 649 34.64 31.80 3.78
C TYR A 649 33.98 32.29 5.08
N GLY A 650 33.63 31.36 5.95
CA GLY A 650 32.99 31.58 7.24
C GLY A 650 33.73 30.89 8.39
N VAL A 651 33.02 30.68 9.50
CA VAL A 651 33.59 30.06 10.71
C VAL A 651 33.99 28.60 10.47
N HIS A 652 33.21 27.86 9.68
CA HIS A 652 33.51 26.46 9.31
C HIS A 652 34.80 26.32 8.46
N ASP A 653 35.18 27.36 7.71
CA ASP A 653 36.45 27.40 6.97
C ASP A 653 37.66 27.80 7.85
N GLY A 654 37.46 28.08 9.15
CA GLY A 654 38.52 28.45 10.10
C GLY A 654 38.58 29.93 10.51
N LEU A 655 37.61 30.78 10.11
CA LEU A 655 37.53 32.14 10.65
C LEU A 655 37.04 32.13 12.11
N PRO A 656 37.59 32.96 13.00
CA PRO A 656 37.15 33.01 14.40
C PRO A 656 35.75 33.64 14.56
N ASN A 657 35.35 34.47 13.59
CA ASN A 657 34.08 35.17 13.57
C ASN A 657 33.65 35.37 12.10
N GLN A 658 32.34 35.37 11.83
CA GLN A 658 31.82 35.56 10.47
C GLN A 658 31.99 37.00 9.97
N GLN A 659 32.05 38.00 10.86
CA GLN A 659 32.25 39.40 10.45
C GLN A 659 33.69 39.86 10.70
N LEU A 660 34.34 40.35 9.65
CA LEU A 660 35.56 41.16 9.78
C LEU A 660 35.19 42.63 9.99
N LEU A 661 36.01 43.34 10.77
CA LEU A 661 35.82 44.74 11.14
C LEU A 661 36.10 45.67 9.95
N ILE A 662 35.28 46.71 9.83
CA ILE A 662 35.42 47.75 8.81
C ILE A 662 36.83 48.36 8.90
N ASN A 663 37.46 48.64 7.76
CA ASN A 663 38.77 49.30 7.67
C ASN A 663 39.98 48.52 8.20
N THR A 664 39.83 47.21 8.41
CA THR A 664 40.92 46.36 8.91
C THR A 664 41.51 45.40 7.87
N LEU A 665 40.84 45.19 6.73
CA LEU A 665 41.32 44.29 5.66
C LEU A 665 42.39 44.98 4.79
N VAL A 666 43.63 44.50 4.89
CA VAL A 666 44.82 45.05 4.20
C VAL A 666 45.72 43.93 3.68
N GLN A 667 46.51 44.21 2.64
CA GLN A 667 47.56 43.31 2.16
C GLN A 667 48.93 43.80 2.61
N ALA A 668 49.71 42.93 3.24
CA ALA A 668 51.08 43.18 3.63
C ALA A 668 52.01 43.24 2.41
N GLY A 669 53.17 43.90 2.54
CA GLY A 669 54.17 43.97 1.47
C GLY A 669 54.75 42.60 1.07
N SER A 670 54.68 41.62 1.98
CA SER A 670 55.03 40.21 1.75
C SER A 670 53.94 39.39 1.04
N GLY A 671 52.75 39.96 0.80
CA GLY A 671 51.68 39.36 0.01
C GLY A 671 50.53 38.73 0.81
N GLN A 672 50.72 38.37 2.08
CA GLN A 672 49.63 37.92 2.96
C GLN A 672 48.57 39.01 3.14
N ILE A 673 47.33 38.59 3.35
CA ILE A 673 46.22 39.47 3.70
C ILE A 673 45.93 39.34 5.19
N VAL A 674 45.69 40.48 5.83
CA VAL A 674 45.40 40.62 7.26
C VAL A 674 44.05 41.32 7.42
N GLY A 675 43.19 40.83 8.31
CA GLY A 675 41.92 41.46 8.66
C GLY A 675 41.60 41.25 10.13
N ALA A 676 41.01 42.24 10.81
CA ALA A 676 40.61 42.07 12.21
C ALA A 676 39.19 41.50 12.30
N ALA A 677 39.01 40.56 13.21
CA ALA A 677 37.72 40.11 13.72
C ALA A 677 37.49 40.73 15.12
N PRO A 678 36.28 40.65 15.70
CA PRO A 678 36.04 41.05 17.09
C PRO A 678 36.99 40.34 18.08
N ASP A 679 37.32 39.08 17.80
CA ASP A 679 38.00 38.12 18.67
C ASP A 679 39.49 37.91 18.34
N GLY A 680 40.08 38.72 17.44
CA GLY A 680 41.50 38.65 17.09
C GLY A 680 41.82 39.17 15.68
N VAL A 681 43.00 38.82 15.18
CA VAL A 681 43.47 39.17 13.84
C VAL A 681 43.63 37.91 12.99
N VAL A 682 42.97 37.89 11.83
CA VAL A 682 43.07 36.84 10.83
C VAL A 682 44.18 37.18 9.83
N VAL A 683 45.06 36.22 9.56
CA VAL A 683 46.14 36.30 8.56
C VAL A 683 46.03 35.10 7.62
N PHE A 684 46.12 35.32 6.31
CA PHE A 684 46.15 34.24 5.32
C PHE A 684 47.01 34.59 4.11
N ASP A 685 47.54 33.57 3.44
CA ASP A 685 48.21 33.75 2.15
C ASP A 685 47.20 33.53 1.01
N PRO A 686 46.83 34.56 0.22
CA PRO A 686 45.92 34.36 -0.90
C PRO A 686 46.48 33.39 -1.95
N ALA A 687 47.80 33.19 -2.05
CA ALA A 687 48.44 32.32 -3.05
C ALA A 687 48.14 30.83 -2.82
N THR A 688 48.04 30.41 -1.56
CA THR A 688 47.73 29.02 -1.16
C THR A 688 46.24 28.70 -1.27
N MET A 689 45.37 29.69 -1.03
CA MET A 689 43.91 29.54 -1.10
C MET A 689 43.41 29.28 -2.53
N ARG A 690 43.20 27.99 -2.84
CA ARG A 690 42.65 27.49 -4.10
C ARG A 690 41.35 26.71 -3.83
N PRO A 691 40.32 26.80 -4.71
CA PRO A 691 39.15 25.93 -4.59
C PRO A 691 39.55 24.45 -4.67
N SER A 692 38.86 23.59 -3.92
CA SER A 692 39.01 22.15 -4.09
C SER A 692 38.52 21.73 -5.48
N THR A 693 39.03 20.59 -5.93
CA THR A 693 38.58 19.91 -7.16
C THR A 693 38.04 18.51 -6.87
N ARG A 694 38.05 18.09 -5.60
CA ARG A 694 37.53 16.79 -5.17
C ARG A 694 36.01 16.81 -5.20
N ARG A 695 35.43 15.75 -5.77
CA ARG A 695 33.99 15.48 -5.70
C ARG A 695 33.73 14.45 -4.60
N PRO A 696 33.13 14.82 -3.46
CA PRO A 696 32.77 13.84 -2.44
C PRO A 696 31.70 12.86 -2.93
N PRO A 697 31.65 11.63 -2.39
CA PRO A 697 30.65 10.65 -2.76
C PRO A 697 29.27 11.07 -2.24
N LEU A 698 28.29 11.04 -3.13
CA LEU A 698 26.87 11.12 -2.77
C LEU A 698 26.34 9.70 -2.58
N ILE A 699 25.64 9.46 -1.48
CA ILE A 699 25.03 8.17 -1.15
C ILE A 699 23.54 8.37 -0.88
N ILE A 700 22.72 7.40 -1.32
CA ILE A 700 21.33 7.28 -0.89
C ILE A 700 21.37 6.54 0.44
N GLU A 701 21.25 7.29 1.54
CA GLU A 701 21.32 6.74 2.89
C GLU A 701 20.08 5.89 3.20
N ARG A 702 18.89 6.39 2.82
CA ARG A 702 17.63 5.71 3.12
C ARG A 702 16.61 5.84 1.99
N VAL A 703 15.91 4.74 1.74
CA VAL A 703 14.69 4.65 0.92
C VAL A 703 13.58 4.11 1.80
N GLY A 704 12.72 4.98 2.31
CA GLY A 704 11.54 4.61 3.09
C GLY A 704 10.25 4.71 2.28
N LEU A 705 9.25 3.90 2.60
CA LEU A 705 7.87 4.11 2.18
C LEU A 705 6.87 3.79 3.29
N ARG A 706 5.62 4.23 3.16
CA ARG A 706 4.53 3.90 4.09
C ARG A 706 3.55 2.93 3.44
N ARG A 707 3.44 1.72 4.00
CA ARG A 707 2.48 0.68 3.62
C ARG A 707 1.39 0.56 4.68
N GLY A 708 0.21 1.11 4.39
CA GLY A 708 -0.84 1.28 5.38
C GLY A 708 -0.40 2.22 6.50
N GLU A 709 -0.32 1.70 7.74
CA GLU A 709 0.16 2.45 8.91
C GLU A 709 1.63 2.16 9.28
N ARG A 710 2.31 1.24 8.58
CA ARG A 710 3.72 0.92 8.84
C ARG A 710 4.64 1.71 7.92
N GLY A 711 5.64 2.37 8.50
CA GLY A 711 6.85 2.76 7.76
C GLY A 711 7.69 1.51 7.48
N LEU A 712 8.19 1.39 6.26
CA LEU A 712 9.09 0.33 5.82
C LEU A 712 10.36 0.98 5.28
N ASP A 713 11.51 0.55 5.78
CA ASP A 713 12.79 0.80 5.15
C ASP A 713 13.06 -0.29 4.11
N ILE A 714 13.33 0.13 2.88
CA ILE A 714 13.58 -0.74 1.72
C ILE A 714 14.90 -0.39 1.03
N THR A 715 15.80 0.28 1.75
CA THR A 715 17.16 0.62 1.30
C THR A 715 17.90 -0.64 0.83
N GLY A 716 18.54 -0.56 -0.33
CA GLY A 716 19.29 -1.68 -0.92
C GLY A 716 18.46 -2.84 -1.49
N GLN A 717 17.13 -2.74 -1.56
CA GLN A 717 16.30 -3.75 -2.22
C GLN A 717 16.29 -3.58 -3.74
N GLU A 718 16.78 -4.58 -4.47
CA GLU A 718 16.76 -4.63 -5.94
C GLU A 718 16.04 -5.89 -6.45
N PRO A 719 15.07 -5.78 -7.38
CA PRO A 719 14.51 -4.55 -7.94
C PRO A 719 13.56 -3.85 -6.96
N LEU A 720 13.63 -2.51 -6.90
CA LEU A 720 12.76 -1.72 -6.03
C LEU A 720 11.33 -1.66 -6.60
N THR A 721 10.36 -2.19 -5.85
CA THR A 721 8.95 -2.27 -6.29
C THR A 721 7.99 -1.72 -5.23
N MET A 722 7.12 -0.82 -5.66
CA MET A 722 6.05 -0.24 -4.85
C MET A 722 4.70 -0.82 -5.25
N GLN A 723 3.82 -1.03 -4.27
CA GLN A 723 2.42 -1.40 -4.47
C GLN A 723 1.56 -0.14 -4.68
N ASP A 724 0.41 -0.26 -5.34
CA ASP A 724 -0.55 0.84 -5.56
C ASP A 724 -1.01 1.55 -4.26
N ALA A 725 -1.04 0.82 -3.14
CA ALA A 725 -1.39 1.33 -1.82
C ALA A 725 -0.21 1.92 -1.04
N ASP A 726 1.03 1.81 -1.54
CA ASP A 726 2.20 2.42 -0.92
C ASP A 726 2.20 3.93 -1.20
N ARG A 727 2.55 4.69 -0.17
CA ARG A 727 2.54 6.17 -0.17
C ARG A 727 3.79 6.68 0.53
N ASP A 728 4.04 7.98 0.41
CA ASP A 728 5.12 8.68 1.12
C ASP A 728 6.49 8.03 0.89
N LEU A 729 6.88 7.84 -0.37
CA LEU A 729 8.24 7.43 -0.74
C LEU A 729 9.19 8.54 -0.29
N HIS A 730 9.99 8.29 0.74
CA HIS A 730 10.87 9.24 1.38
C HIS A 730 12.33 8.81 1.16
N ILE A 731 13.08 9.68 0.49
CA ILE A 731 14.46 9.46 0.08
C ILE A 731 15.36 10.38 0.90
N VAL A 732 16.35 9.79 1.56
CA VAL A 732 17.41 10.49 2.29
C VAL A 732 18.71 10.30 1.52
N ALA A 733 19.35 11.41 1.13
CA ALA A 733 20.65 11.43 0.49
C ALA A 733 21.66 12.20 1.35
N ARG A 734 22.91 11.74 1.35
CA ARG A 734 24.02 12.34 2.09
C ARG A 734 25.24 12.47 1.20
N LEU A 735 25.80 13.67 1.16
CA LEU A 735 27.07 13.98 0.52
C LEU A 735 28.13 13.89 1.60
N LEU A 736 28.96 12.85 1.56
CA LEU A 736 29.90 12.55 2.65
C LEU A 736 31.14 13.43 2.52
N SER A 737 30.99 14.65 3.04
CA SER A 737 32.00 15.69 3.21
C SER A 737 31.80 16.28 4.60
N LEU A 738 32.85 16.22 5.42
CA LEU A 738 32.85 16.61 6.84
C LEU A 738 33.28 18.07 7.03
N ALA A 739 33.79 18.73 5.98
CA ALA A 739 34.32 20.10 6.06
C ALA A 739 33.27 21.17 6.40
N ASP A 740 32.12 21.14 5.71
CA ASP A 740 30.95 21.99 5.97
C ASP A 740 29.72 21.26 5.44
N SER A 741 29.13 20.42 6.30
CA SER A 741 27.98 19.58 5.97
C SER A 741 26.66 20.36 5.96
N GLU A 742 26.59 21.49 6.66
CA GLU A 742 25.38 22.30 6.80
C GLU A 742 25.14 23.22 5.61
N SER A 743 26.20 23.69 4.95
CA SER A 743 26.12 24.44 3.69
C SER A 743 25.98 23.56 2.44
N ASN A 744 26.08 22.23 2.57
CA ASN A 744 25.81 21.32 1.47
C ASN A 744 24.39 21.53 0.93
N SER A 745 24.20 21.41 -0.38
CA SER A 745 22.88 21.58 -1.02
C SER A 745 22.56 20.41 -1.93
N TYR A 746 21.31 19.94 -1.93
CA TYR A 746 20.91 18.75 -2.67
C TYR A 746 19.81 19.07 -3.67
N ARG A 747 19.83 18.38 -4.81
CA ARG A 747 18.77 18.44 -5.82
C ARG A 747 18.37 17.06 -6.31
N PHE A 748 17.10 16.95 -6.66
CA PHE A 748 16.45 15.71 -7.05
C PHE A 748 15.64 15.92 -8.33
N ARG A 749 15.61 14.93 -9.22
CA ARG A 749 14.76 14.91 -10.42
C ARG A 749 14.14 13.54 -10.63
N LEU A 750 12.82 13.45 -10.53
CA LEU A 750 12.04 12.24 -10.77
C LEU A 750 11.46 12.28 -12.19
N SER A 751 12.04 11.47 -13.08
CA SER A 751 11.62 11.39 -14.48
C SER A 751 10.13 11.03 -14.60
N GLY A 752 9.36 11.86 -15.31
CA GLY A 752 7.92 11.70 -15.50
C GLY A 752 7.03 12.30 -14.39
N TYR A 753 7.63 12.90 -13.36
CA TYR A 753 6.92 13.61 -12.29
C TYR A 753 7.37 15.07 -12.18
N ASP A 754 8.69 15.32 -12.21
CA ASP A 754 9.24 16.68 -12.17
C ASP A 754 9.46 17.28 -13.56
N PRO A 755 9.27 18.59 -13.75
CA PRO A 755 9.60 19.28 -15.00
C PRO A 755 11.11 19.53 -15.16
N ASP A 756 11.83 19.75 -14.06
CA ASP A 756 13.29 19.93 -14.00
C ASP A 756 13.79 19.56 -12.59
N TRP A 757 15.08 19.75 -12.31
CA TRP A 757 15.67 19.57 -10.99
C TRP A 757 15.00 20.44 -9.91
N ILE A 758 14.78 19.85 -8.74
CA ILE A 758 14.27 20.54 -7.55
C ILE A 758 15.34 20.52 -6.46
N ASP A 759 15.85 21.71 -6.10
CA ASP A 759 16.72 21.92 -4.95
C ASP A 759 15.92 21.81 -3.64
N VAL A 760 16.43 21.04 -2.68
CA VAL A 760 15.80 20.82 -1.35
C VAL A 760 16.59 21.41 -0.18
N GLY A 761 17.61 22.22 -0.47
CA GLY A 761 18.49 22.80 0.55
C GLY A 761 19.38 21.74 1.21
N PRO A 762 19.77 21.91 2.49
CA PRO A 762 20.78 21.10 3.16
C PRO A 762 20.26 19.85 3.88
N SER A 763 18.94 19.60 3.88
CA SER A 763 18.38 18.40 4.50
C SER A 763 18.76 17.13 3.74
N GLY A 764 19.01 17.22 2.44
CA GLY A 764 19.22 16.05 1.58
C GLY A 764 18.01 15.12 1.49
N GLU A 765 16.82 15.59 1.85
CA GLU A 765 15.63 14.77 2.03
C GLU A 765 14.50 15.17 1.08
N ARG A 766 13.85 14.17 0.49
CA ARG A 766 12.73 14.38 -0.43
C ARG A 766 11.66 13.31 -0.29
N GLN A 767 10.41 13.74 -0.13
CA GLN A 767 9.24 12.86 -0.02
C GLN A 767 8.31 13.02 -1.23
N PHE A 768 7.83 11.89 -1.75
CA PHE A 768 6.84 11.80 -2.82
C PHE A 768 5.58 11.13 -2.27
N SER A 769 4.53 11.90 -1.99
CA SER A 769 3.34 11.41 -1.27
C SER A 769 2.59 10.31 -2.02
N ARG A 770 2.42 10.46 -3.35
CA ARG A 770 1.77 9.46 -4.19
C ARG A 770 2.29 9.51 -5.62
N LEU A 771 2.58 8.35 -6.19
CA LEU A 771 3.03 8.20 -7.57
C LEU A 771 2.03 7.33 -8.34
N SER A 772 1.83 7.62 -9.62
CA SER A 772 0.95 6.81 -10.48
C SER A 772 1.65 5.50 -10.88
N PRO A 773 0.93 4.42 -11.23
CA PRO A 773 1.54 3.20 -11.76
C PRO A 773 2.44 3.48 -12.96
N GLY A 774 3.67 2.97 -12.94
CA GLY A 774 4.68 3.31 -13.96
C GLY A 774 6.11 2.96 -13.55
N HIS A 775 7.05 3.21 -14.46
CA HIS A 775 8.49 3.08 -14.22
C HIS A 775 9.09 4.46 -13.99
N TYR A 776 9.86 4.60 -12.92
CA TYR A 776 10.46 5.86 -12.52
C TYR A 776 11.98 5.75 -12.44
N THR A 777 12.65 6.85 -12.78
CA THR A 777 14.08 7.04 -12.56
C THR A 777 14.25 8.33 -11.77
N LEU A 778 14.71 8.20 -10.53
CA LEU A 778 15.06 9.31 -9.66
C LEU A 778 16.57 9.57 -9.78
N GLU A 779 16.93 10.79 -10.14
CA GLU A 779 18.31 11.27 -10.15
C GLU A 779 18.52 12.23 -8.97
N ILE A 780 19.70 12.18 -8.38
CA ILE A 780 20.05 12.94 -7.17
C ILE A 780 21.47 13.48 -7.31
N GLN A 781 21.68 14.74 -6.98
CA GLN A 781 23.00 15.37 -6.89
C GLN A 781 23.14 16.17 -5.60
N GLY A 782 24.31 16.09 -4.98
CA GLY A 782 24.72 16.97 -3.89
C GLY A 782 25.74 17.99 -4.39
N ARG A 783 25.78 19.16 -3.77
CA ARG A 783 26.74 20.24 -3.99
C ARG A 783 27.42 20.57 -2.67
N THR A 784 28.74 20.65 -2.67
CA THR A 784 29.50 21.07 -1.49
C THR A 784 29.29 22.57 -1.18
N ALA A 785 29.67 22.99 0.04
CA ALA A 785 29.84 24.41 0.39
C ALA A 785 30.73 25.18 -0.61
N GLU A 786 31.64 24.49 -1.31
CA GLU A 786 32.51 25.08 -2.34
C GLU A 786 31.85 25.22 -3.73
N GLY A 787 30.58 24.84 -3.87
CA GLY A 787 29.86 24.83 -5.15
C GLY A 787 30.15 23.60 -6.04
N ILE A 788 30.86 22.59 -5.54
CA ILE A 788 31.25 21.41 -6.34
C ILE A 788 30.11 20.38 -6.35
N TRP A 789 29.55 20.13 -7.53
CA TRP A 789 28.53 19.09 -7.73
C TRP A 789 29.12 17.67 -7.74
N SER A 790 28.42 16.75 -7.08
CA SER A 790 28.67 15.31 -7.09
C SER A 790 28.36 14.68 -8.46
N ALA A 791 28.82 13.44 -8.65
CA ALA A 791 28.22 12.56 -9.65
C ALA A 791 26.71 12.38 -9.36
N SER A 792 25.90 12.16 -10.41
CA SER A 792 24.47 11.89 -10.26
C SER A 792 24.26 10.45 -9.78
N GLN A 793 23.60 10.29 -8.63
CA GLN A 793 23.12 8.99 -8.18
C GLN A 793 21.74 8.71 -8.78
N THR A 794 21.50 7.47 -9.19
CA THR A 794 20.28 7.08 -9.90
C THR A 794 19.58 5.92 -9.22
N LEU A 795 18.34 6.11 -8.79
CA LEU A 795 17.46 5.06 -8.24
C LEU A 795 16.35 4.75 -9.25
N ARG A 796 16.23 3.48 -9.65
CA ARG A 796 15.18 3.00 -10.57
C ARG A 796 14.17 2.15 -9.82
N PHE A 797 12.89 2.42 -10.01
CA PHE A 797 11.82 1.67 -9.36
C PHE A 797 10.55 1.64 -10.19
N GLN A 798 9.67 0.68 -9.89
CA GLN A 798 8.36 0.57 -10.51
C GLN A 798 7.24 0.65 -9.46
N VAL A 799 6.18 1.38 -9.80
CA VAL A 799 4.92 1.41 -9.06
C VAL A 799 3.95 0.48 -9.77
N LEU A 800 3.56 -0.60 -9.13
CA LEU A 800 2.66 -1.61 -9.68
C LEU A 800 1.22 -1.06 -9.76
N PRO A 801 0.46 -1.37 -10.82
CA PRO A 801 -0.95 -1.00 -10.91
C PRO A 801 -1.80 -1.71 -9.86
N PRO A 802 -2.95 -1.15 -9.48
CA PRO A 802 -3.90 -1.84 -8.62
C PRO A 802 -4.32 -3.17 -9.23
N TRP A 803 -4.66 -4.14 -8.38
CA TRP A 803 -4.90 -5.53 -8.79
C TRP A 803 -5.99 -5.66 -9.87
N TRP A 804 -6.99 -4.78 -9.89
CA TRP A 804 -8.06 -4.77 -10.90
C TRP A 804 -7.64 -4.19 -12.27
N LEU A 805 -6.53 -3.43 -12.34
CA LEU A 805 -5.92 -2.96 -13.59
C LEU A 805 -4.75 -3.84 -14.05
N ALA A 806 -4.24 -4.72 -13.18
CA ALA A 806 -3.25 -5.72 -13.58
C ALA A 806 -3.82 -6.67 -14.65
N PRO A 807 -3.00 -7.23 -15.57
CA PRO A 807 -3.51 -8.07 -16.67
C PRO A 807 -4.36 -9.25 -16.22
N TRP A 808 -3.99 -9.91 -15.12
CA TRP A 808 -4.77 -11.01 -14.54
C TRP A 808 -6.09 -10.53 -13.89
N GLY A 809 -6.12 -9.31 -13.36
CA GLY A 809 -7.32 -8.71 -12.77
C GLY A 809 -8.31 -8.28 -13.84
N LEU A 810 -7.83 -7.75 -14.97
CA LEU A 810 -8.64 -7.51 -16.15
C LEU A 810 -9.19 -8.81 -16.75
N VAL A 811 -8.40 -9.90 -16.78
CA VAL A 811 -8.90 -11.24 -17.14
C VAL A 811 -9.94 -11.75 -16.13
N PHE A 812 -9.72 -11.58 -14.83
CA PHE A 812 -10.68 -11.97 -13.80
C PHE A 812 -11.98 -11.17 -13.89
N LEU A 813 -11.91 -9.85 -14.10
CA LEU A 813 -13.08 -9.00 -14.31
C LEU A 813 -13.78 -9.31 -15.63
N GLY A 814 -13.04 -9.67 -16.69
CA GLY A 814 -13.59 -10.15 -17.95
C GLY A 814 -14.30 -11.50 -17.80
N LEU A 815 -13.73 -12.43 -17.05
CA LEU A 815 -14.35 -13.71 -16.68
C LEU A 815 -15.54 -13.51 -15.75
N LEU A 816 -15.48 -12.58 -14.79
CA LEU A 816 -16.60 -12.23 -13.91
C LEU A 816 -17.73 -11.59 -14.72
N ALA A 817 -17.42 -10.67 -15.64
CA ALA A 817 -18.39 -10.09 -16.56
C ALA A 817 -18.99 -11.17 -17.46
N LEU A 818 -18.19 -12.11 -17.98
CA LEU A 818 -18.68 -13.25 -18.77
C LEU A 818 -19.50 -14.22 -17.93
N CYS A 819 -19.18 -14.43 -16.65
CA CYS A 819 -19.98 -15.20 -15.69
C CYS A 819 -21.26 -14.47 -15.29
N VAL A 820 -21.26 -13.13 -15.19
CA VAL A 820 -22.45 -12.31 -14.94
C VAL A 820 -23.34 -12.26 -16.18
N ILE A 821 -22.77 -12.17 -17.39
CA ILE A 821 -23.50 -12.28 -18.66
C ILE A 821 -24.03 -13.71 -18.82
N ALA A 822 -23.23 -14.74 -18.52
CA ALA A 822 -23.69 -16.13 -18.56
C ALA A 822 -24.76 -16.39 -17.50
N ALA A 823 -24.63 -15.87 -16.29
CA ALA A 823 -25.64 -15.93 -15.25
C ALA A 823 -26.89 -15.14 -15.64
N ALA A 824 -26.76 -13.95 -16.24
CA ALA A 824 -27.88 -13.16 -16.75
C ALA A 824 -28.55 -13.88 -17.94
N VAL A 825 -27.81 -14.52 -18.83
CA VAL A 825 -28.33 -15.35 -19.94
C VAL A 825 -28.93 -16.65 -19.42
N LEU A 826 -28.40 -17.26 -18.35
CA LEU A 826 -28.96 -18.45 -17.71
C LEU A 826 -30.18 -18.12 -16.85
N LEU A 827 -30.22 -16.96 -16.20
CA LEU A 827 -31.37 -16.43 -15.47
C LEU A 827 -32.44 -15.92 -16.43
N TYR A 828 -32.06 -15.30 -17.54
CA TYR A 828 -32.94 -14.95 -18.65
C TYR A 828 -33.48 -16.21 -19.31
N ARG A 829 -32.64 -17.21 -19.64
CA ARG A 829 -33.10 -18.53 -20.13
C ARG A 829 -33.90 -19.29 -19.07
N ARG A 830 -33.64 -19.14 -17.76
CA ARG A 830 -34.49 -19.71 -16.68
C ARG A 830 -35.80 -18.95 -16.55
N ARG A 831 -35.83 -17.62 -16.75
CA ARG A 831 -37.03 -16.79 -16.79
C ARG A 831 -37.85 -17.11 -18.05
N LEU A 832 -37.22 -17.25 -19.21
CA LEU A 832 -37.83 -17.70 -20.47
C LEU A 832 -38.31 -19.15 -20.36
N ARG A 833 -37.54 -20.05 -19.76
CA ARG A 833 -38.00 -21.43 -19.48
C ARG A 833 -39.12 -21.45 -18.44
N ARG A 834 -39.14 -20.56 -17.45
CA ARG A 834 -40.25 -20.43 -16.48
C ARG A 834 -41.47 -19.80 -17.13
N LEU A 835 -41.32 -18.79 -17.99
CA LEU A 835 -42.42 -18.18 -18.75
C LEU A 835 -42.96 -19.16 -19.79
N ASN A 836 -42.10 -19.86 -20.54
CA ASN A 836 -42.51 -20.88 -21.49
C ASN A 836 -43.02 -22.15 -20.79
N ALA A 837 -42.55 -22.50 -19.59
CA ALA A 837 -43.11 -23.59 -18.81
C ALA A 837 -44.39 -23.18 -18.08
N LEU A 838 -44.58 -21.90 -17.73
CA LEU A 838 -45.85 -21.36 -17.26
C LEU A 838 -46.85 -21.25 -18.42
N GLN A 839 -46.44 -20.82 -19.60
CA GLN A 839 -47.28 -20.83 -20.81
C GLN A 839 -47.57 -22.26 -21.27
N LEU A 840 -46.61 -23.19 -21.20
CA LEU A 840 -46.86 -24.59 -21.52
C LEU A 840 -47.62 -25.31 -20.41
N ALA A 841 -47.51 -24.89 -19.13
CA ALA A 841 -48.33 -25.42 -18.04
C ALA A 841 -49.74 -24.84 -18.11
N VAL A 842 -49.92 -23.54 -18.35
CA VAL A 842 -51.22 -22.90 -18.59
C VAL A 842 -51.84 -23.46 -19.85
N HIS A 843 -51.12 -23.64 -20.95
CA HIS A 843 -51.68 -24.21 -22.17
C HIS A 843 -51.94 -25.72 -22.04
N LYS A 844 -51.11 -26.48 -21.30
CA LYS A 844 -51.44 -27.88 -20.94
C LYS A 844 -52.56 -27.97 -19.91
N GLN A 845 -52.73 -26.96 -19.06
CA GLN A 845 -53.82 -26.89 -18.09
C GLN A 845 -55.11 -26.51 -18.81
N GLU A 846 -55.14 -25.46 -19.62
CA GLU A 846 -56.23 -25.16 -20.56
C GLU A 846 -56.56 -26.37 -21.44
N ILE A 847 -55.59 -27.08 -22.03
CA ILE A 847 -55.85 -28.30 -22.82
C ILE A 847 -56.34 -29.45 -21.92
N ALA A 848 -55.83 -29.64 -20.71
CA ALA A 848 -56.26 -30.70 -19.80
C ALA A 848 -57.60 -30.40 -19.12
N GLU A 849 -57.93 -29.13 -18.92
CA GLU A 849 -59.14 -28.61 -18.31
C GLU A 849 -60.24 -28.51 -19.38
N GLN A 850 -59.91 -28.12 -20.62
CA GLN A 850 -60.77 -28.33 -21.78
C GLN A 850 -60.95 -29.82 -22.08
N ALA A 851 -59.92 -30.67 -22.01
CA ALA A 851 -60.08 -32.11 -22.20
C ALA A 851 -60.85 -32.78 -21.05
N SER A 852 -60.72 -32.30 -19.81
CA SER A 852 -61.47 -32.78 -18.65
C SER A 852 -62.93 -32.33 -18.74
N LEU A 853 -63.19 -31.03 -18.95
CA LEU A 853 -64.53 -30.49 -19.18
C LEU A 853 -65.18 -31.09 -20.43
N ALA A 854 -64.43 -31.35 -21.51
CA ALA A 854 -64.92 -32.06 -22.68
C ALA A 854 -65.17 -33.53 -22.39
N LYS A 855 -64.34 -34.23 -21.60
CA LYS A 855 -64.57 -35.63 -21.20
C LYS A 855 -65.81 -35.76 -20.30
N THR A 856 -65.98 -34.87 -19.32
CA THR A 856 -67.15 -34.84 -18.44
C THR A 856 -68.41 -34.42 -19.19
N ARG A 857 -68.35 -33.41 -20.07
CA ARG A 857 -69.47 -33.04 -20.95
C ARG A 857 -69.81 -34.16 -21.93
N PHE A 858 -68.82 -34.78 -22.57
CA PHE A 858 -69.01 -35.90 -23.49
C PHE A 858 -69.71 -37.08 -22.81
N LEU A 859 -69.32 -37.46 -21.60
CA LEU A 859 -69.99 -38.54 -20.87
C LEU A 859 -71.43 -38.18 -20.46
N ALA A 860 -71.70 -36.92 -20.10
CA ALA A 860 -73.06 -36.46 -19.82
C ALA A 860 -73.93 -36.40 -21.10
N THR A 861 -73.40 -35.86 -22.20
CA THR A 861 -74.07 -35.81 -23.51
C THR A 861 -74.33 -37.21 -24.07
N LEU A 862 -73.35 -38.12 -23.99
CA LEU A 862 -73.49 -39.49 -24.47
C LEU A 862 -74.50 -40.30 -23.64
N GLY A 863 -74.62 -40.03 -22.34
CA GLY A 863 -75.71 -40.56 -21.52
C GLY A 863 -77.09 -40.11 -22.01
N HIS A 864 -77.22 -38.87 -22.47
CA HIS A 864 -78.47 -38.28 -22.97
C HIS A 864 -78.82 -38.72 -24.41
N GLU A 865 -77.84 -38.72 -25.31
CA GLU A 865 -77.99 -39.12 -26.71
C GLU A 865 -78.23 -40.62 -26.90
N VAL A 866 -77.76 -41.48 -25.99
CA VAL A 866 -78.11 -42.91 -26.01
C VAL A 866 -79.48 -43.16 -25.41
N ARG A 867 -79.87 -42.44 -24.34
CA ARG A 867 -81.11 -42.73 -23.60
C ARG A 867 -82.39 -42.36 -24.36
N THR A 868 -82.34 -41.27 -25.13
CA THR A 868 -83.46 -40.76 -25.93
C THR A 868 -83.95 -41.78 -26.98
N PRO A 869 -83.12 -42.25 -27.94
CA PRO A 869 -83.53 -43.24 -28.95
C PRO A 869 -83.85 -44.62 -28.35
N MET A 870 -83.29 -44.96 -27.17
CA MET A 870 -83.65 -46.20 -26.48
C MET A 870 -85.13 -46.23 -26.05
N THR A 871 -85.79 -45.08 -25.85
CA THR A 871 -87.25 -44.99 -25.66
C THR A 871 -87.99 -45.52 -26.88
N GLY A 872 -87.59 -45.07 -28.08
CA GLY A 872 -88.15 -45.51 -29.36
C GLY A 872 -87.96 -47.01 -29.56
N VAL A 873 -86.74 -47.51 -29.40
CA VAL A 873 -86.41 -48.93 -29.60
C VAL A 873 -87.17 -49.84 -28.63
N LEU A 874 -87.21 -49.50 -27.33
CA LEU A 874 -87.88 -50.32 -26.33
C LEU A 874 -89.40 -50.23 -26.44
N GLY A 875 -89.96 -49.02 -26.57
CA GLY A 875 -91.39 -48.80 -26.70
C GLY A 875 -91.98 -49.43 -27.96
N MET A 876 -91.33 -49.27 -29.12
CA MET A 876 -91.76 -49.96 -30.35
C MET A 876 -91.63 -51.49 -30.22
N SER A 877 -90.61 -52.01 -29.52
CA SER A 877 -90.51 -53.46 -29.26
C SER A 877 -91.63 -53.97 -28.34
N GLU A 878 -92.09 -53.15 -27.38
CA GLU A 878 -93.21 -53.47 -26.50
C GLU A 878 -94.55 -53.46 -27.25
N LEU A 879 -94.78 -52.43 -28.08
CA LEU A 879 -95.95 -52.32 -28.94
C LEU A 879 -96.02 -53.48 -29.94
N LEU A 880 -94.91 -53.83 -30.59
CA LEU A 880 -94.80 -55.00 -31.47
C LEU A 880 -95.16 -56.30 -30.72
N LEU A 881 -94.65 -56.51 -29.51
CA LEU A 881 -94.96 -57.71 -28.71
C LEU A 881 -96.43 -57.84 -28.30
N LYS A 882 -97.18 -56.73 -28.27
CA LYS A 882 -98.63 -56.68 -28.07
C LYS A 882 -99.44 -56.94 -29.35
N THR A 883 -98.81 -56.95 -30.53
CA THR A 883 -99.43 -57.40 -31.80
C THR A 883 -99.29 -58.92 -32.02
N SER A 884 -100.02 -59.47 -32.99
CA SER A 884 -99.93 -60.88 -33.37
C SER A 884 -98.67 -61.17 -34.19
N LEU A 885 -97.54 -61.35 -33.51
CA LEU A 885 -96.25 -61.75 -34.12
C LEU A 885 -96.13 -63.27 -34.28
N ASP A 886 -95.40 -63.72 -35.31
CA ASP A 886 -94.95 -65.12 -35.39
C ASP A 886 -93.86 -65.44 -34.36
N ASN A 887 -93.58 -66.74 -34.11
CA ASN A 887 -92.61 -67.17 -33.10
C ASN A 887 -91.18 -66.64 -33.34
N ARG A 888 -90.77 -66.42 -34.59
CA ARG A 888 -89.45 -65.89 -34.95
C ARG A 888 -89.41 -64.38 -34.76
N GLN A 889 -90.46 -63.68 -35.19
CA GLN A 889 -90.64 -62.24 -34.97
C GLN A 889 -90.72 -61.89 -33.48
N ARG A 890 -91.48 -62.66 -32.68
CA ARG A 890 -91.51 -62.52 -31.21
C ARG A 890 -90.12 -62.73 -30.61
N SER A 891 -89.40 -63.78 -31.03
CA SER A 891 -88.02 -64.05 -30.56
C SER A 891 -87.04 -62.92 -30.90
N TYR A 892 -87.11 -62.36 -32.12
CA TYR A 892 -86.30 -61.21 -32.50
C TYR A 892 -86.67 -59.95 -31.71
N THR A 893 -87.96 -59.68 -31.53
CA THR A 893 -88.43 -58.50 -30.79
C THR A 893 -88.08 -58.59 -29.29
N GLU A 894 -88.21 -59.77 -28.69
CA GLU A 894 -87.69 -60.04 -27.34
C GLU A 894 -86.17 -59.88 -27.24
N SER A 895 -85.43 -60.32 -28.27
CA SER A 895 -83.96 -60.20 -28.29
C SER A 895 -83.52 -58.73 -28.38
N ILE A 896 -84.18 -57.92 -29.22
CA ILE A 896 -83.98 -56.46 -29.30
C ILE A 896 -84.29 -55.82 -27.94
N ARG A 897 -85.42 -56.17 -27.31
CA ARG A 897 -85.79 -55.65 -25.99
C ARG A 897 -84.77 -56.02 -24.90
N ARG A 898 -84.29 -57.27 -24.87
CA ARG A 898 -83.26 -57.75 -23.93
C ARG A 898 -81.91 -57.07 -24.17
N ALA A 899 -81.51 -56.89 -25.43
CA ALA A 899 -80.27 -56.19 -25.79
C ALA A 899 -80.33 -54.70 -25.41
N GLY A 900 -81.45 -54.03 -25.67
CA GLY A 900 -81.68 -52.64 -25.28
C GLY A 900 -81.65 -52.43 -23.77
N ALA A 901 -82.34 -53.28 -23.01
CA ALA A 901 -82.30 -53.26 -21.55
C ALA A 901 -80.90 -53.58 -20.98
N HIS A 902 -80.10 -54.40 -21.66
CA HIS A 902 -78.72 -54.64 -21.29
C HIS A 902 -77.83 -53.41 -21.55
N LEU A 903 -77.98 -52.76 -22.71
CA LEU A 903 -77.22 -51.57 -23.08
C LEU A 903 -77.48 -50.40 -22.12
N LEU A 904 -78.74 -50.17 -21.72
CA LEU A 904 -79.08 -49.19 -20.68
C LEU A 904 -78.40 -49.49 -19.33
N ARG A 905 -78.29 -50.77 -18.94
CA ARG A 905 -77.58 -51.16 -17.72
C ARG A 905 -76.09 -50.82 -17.81
N LEU A 906 -75.45 -51.09 -18.95
CA LEU A 906 -74.04 -50.75 -19.19
C LEU A 906 -73.79 -49.24 -19.14
N VAL A 907 -74.70 -48.43 -19.68
CA VAL A 907 -74.62 -46.96 -19.62
C VAL A 907 -74.77 -46.47 -18.18
N ASN A 908 -75.72 -47.02 -17.41
CA ASN A 908 -75.91 -46.67 -16.01
C ASN A 908 -74.71 -47.09 -15.14
N ASP A 909 -74.16 -48.30 -15.32
CA ASP A 909 -72.94 -48.76 -14.64
C ASP A 909 -71.74 -47.82 -14.91
N ALA A 910 -71.62 -47.30 -16.14
CA ALA A 910 -70.57 -46.35 -16.51
C ALA A 910 -70.80 -44.95 -15.90
N LEU A 911 -72.05 -44.52 -15.75
CA LEU A 911 -72.42 -43.25 -15.10
C LEU A 911 -72.20 -43.32 -13.57
N ASP A 912 -72.55 -44.42 -12.91
CA ASP A 912 -72.25 -44.67 -11.50
C ASP A 912 -70.73 -44.61 -11.25
N LEU A 913 -69.93 -45.27 -12.10
CA LEU A 913 -68.46 -45.21 -12.01
C LEU A 913 -67.92 -43.77 -12.20
N ALA A 914 -68.44 -43.00 -13.16
CA ALA A 914 -68.04 -41.62 -13.39
C ALA A 914 -68.39 -40.70 -12.19
N ARG A 915 -69.53 -40.94 -11.53
CA ARG A 915 -69.92 -40.24 -10.30
C ARG A 915 -68.95 -40.55 -9.16
N ILE A 916 -68.58 -41.82 -8.97
CA ILE A 916 -67.58 -42.28 -7.99
C ILE A 916 -66.21 -41.61 -8.24
N GLU A 917 -65.66 -41.67 -9.46
CA GLU A 917 -64.37 -41.03 -9.78
C GLU A 917 -64.36 -39.51 -9.51
N SER A 918 -65.50 -38.85 -9.72
CA SER A 918 -65.65 -37.41 -9.49
C SER A 918 -65.84 -37.02 -8.02
N GLY A 919 -65.95 -38.00 -7.11
CA GLY A 919 -66.24 -37.75 -5.69
C GLY A 919 -67.66 -37.28 -5.41
N ARG A 920 -68.61 -37.51 -6.34
CA ARG A 920 -70.01 -37.04 -6.28
C ARG A 920 -71.01 -38.18 -6.04
N LEU A 921 -70.59 -39.27 -5.41
CA LEU A 921 -71.50 -40.31 -4.94
C LEU A 921 -71.95 -39.98 -3.51
N GLU A 922 -73.20 -39.61 -3.33
CA GLU A 922 -73.85 -39.52 -2.03
C GLU A 922 -74.47 -40.88 -1.67
N LEU A 923 -74.41 -41.26 -0.38
CA LEU A 923 -74.92 -42.54 0.14
C LEU A 923 -76.17 -42.28 0.98
N ASP A 924 -77.28 -42.97 0.66
CA ASP A 924 -78.55 -42.83 1.37
C ASP A 924 -78.63 -43.79 2.56
N LEU A 925 -78.22 -43.32 3.75
CA LEU A 925 -78.08 -44.14 4.95
C LEU A 925 -79.41 -44.29 5.70
N GLN A 926 -80.18 -45.35 5.39
CA GLN A 926 -81.47 -45.62 6.02
C GLN A 926 -81.48 -46.86 6.93
N PRO A 927 -82.35 -46.94 7.96
CA PRO A 927 -82.56 -48.16 8.73
C PRO A 927 -83.34 -49.20 7.91
N PHE A 928 -82.80 -50.41 7.76
CA PHE A 928 -83.46 -51.51 7.03
C PHE A 928 -83.39 -52.85 7.78
N SER A 929 -84.37 -53.73 7.51
CA SER A 929 -84.39 -55.10 8.03
C SER A 929 -83.43 -55.98 7.25
N VAL A 930 -82.41 -56.53 7.92
CA VAL A 930 -81.40 -57.38 7.28
C VAL A 930 -82.02 -58.70 6.81
N ARG A 931 -82.98 -59.25 7.57
CA ARG A 931 -83.74 -60.45 7.16
C ARG A 931 -84.49 -60.20 5.85
N GLN A 932 -85.17 -59.05 5.73
CA GLN A 932 -85.95 -58.73 4.54
C GLN A 932 -85.05 -58.58 3.30
N LEU A 933 -83.94 -57.83 3.41
CA LEU A 933 -82.97 -57.71 2.32
C LEU A 933 -82.46 -59.08 1.84
N VAL A 934 -82.12 -59.97 2.79
CA VAL A 934 -81.64 -61.32 2.46
C VAL A 934 -82.74 -62.18 1.84
N ALA A 935 -83.98 -62.11 2.31
CA ALA A 935 -85.12 -62.82 1.75
C ALA A 935 -85.48 -62.34 0.34
N GLU A 936 -85.40 -61.03 0.07
CA GLU A 936 -85.56 -60.46 -1.28
C GLU A 936 -84.46 -60.95 -2.24
N VAL A 937 -83.20 -60.95 -1.78
CA VAL A 937 -82.07 -61.44 -2.58
C VAL A 937 -82.18 -62.96 -2.83
N GLU A 938 -82.60 -63.75 -1.85
CA GLU A 938 -82.88 -65.18 -2.02
C GLU A 938 -84.04 -65.40 -3.00
N GLY A 939 -85.16 -64.70 -2.85
CA GLY A 939 -86.32 -64.80 -3.73
C GLY A 939 -86.02 -64.47 -5.19
N LEU A 940 -85.03 -63.60 -5.45
CA LEU A 940 -84.54 -63.30 -6.79
C LEU A 940 -83.49 -64.32 -7.29
N MET A 941 -82.56 -64.77 -6.45
CA MET A 941 -81.40 -65.56 -6.89
C MET A 941 -81.60 -67.08 -6.84
N ALA A 942 -82.40 -67.59 -5.90
CA ALA A 942 -82.68 -69.02 -5.80
C ALA A 942 -83.36 -69.61 -7.06
N PRO A 943 -84.35 -68.94 -7.70
CA PRO A 943 -84.92 -69.43 -8.96
C PRO A 943 -83.90 -69.50 -10.10
N LEU A 944 -83.03 -68.48 -10.25
CA LEU A 944 -81.98 -68.49 -11.29
C LEU A 944 -80.92 -69.58 -11.07
N ALA A 945 -80.58 -69.87 -9.81
CA ALA A 945 -79.72 -71.01 -9.48
C ALA A 945 -80.39 -72.34 -9.86
N GLN A 946 -81.69 -72.47 -9.55
CA GLN A 946 -82.48 -73.68 -9.77
C GLN A 946 -82.76 -73.94 -11.26
N GLU A 947 -83.01 -72.92 -12.08
CA GLU A 947 -83.08 -73.02 -13.55
C GLU A 947 -81.79 -73.58 -14.16
N ARG A 948 -80.63 -73.30 -13.55
CA ARG A 948 -79.32 -73.84 -13.96
C ARG A 948 -78.97 -75.18 -13.31
N GLY A 949 -79.85 -75.77 -12.50
CA GLY A 949 -79.60 -77.03 -11.80
C GLY A 949 -78.58 -76.93 -10.65
N LEU A 950 -78.34 -75.72 -10.13
CA LEU A 950 -77.52 -75.48 -8.95
C LEU A 950 -78.37 -75.50 -7.69
N ARG A 951 -77.79 -75.94 -6.57
CA ARG A 951 -78.43 -75.81 -5.25
C ARG A 951 -78.09 -74.44 -4.66
N PHE A 952 -79.10 -73.62 -4.37
CA PHE A 952 -78.94 -72.43 -3.55
C PHE A 952 -78.89 -72.81 -2.06
N SER A 953 -78.07 -72.12 -1.27
CA SER A 953 -77.91 -72.37 0.17
C SER A 953 -77.79 -71.08 0.96
N LEU A 954 -78.83 -70.72 1.72
CA LEU A 954 -78.79 -69.59 2.64
C LEU A 954 -78.41 -70.06 4.06
N GLU A 955 -77.38 -69.45 4.67
CA GLU A 955 -76.98 -69.69 6.06
C GLU A 955 -76.96 -68.38 6.85
N VAL A 956 -77.97 -68.15 7.70
CA VAL A 956 -78.08 -66.94 8.53
C VAL A 956 -77.55 -67.22 9.94
N GLY A 957 -76.30 -66.84 10.20
CA GLY A 957 -75.63 -66.97 11.51
C GLY A 957 -75.97 -65.84 12.48
N LEU A 958 -77.24 -65.48 12.61
CA LEU A 958 -77.74 -64.39 13.47
C LEU A 958 -78.70 -64.92 14.54
N LEU A 959 -78.45 -64.59 15.80
CA LEU A 959 -79.35 -64.89 16.93
C LEU A 959 -80.43 -63.80 17.07
N GLY A 960 -81.42 -63.83 16.19
CA GLY A 960 -82.58 -62.93 16.22
C GLY A 960 -82.66 -61.97 15.02
N ASP A 961 -83.72 -61.15 15.00
CA ASP A 961 -83.95 -60.17 13.94
C ASP A 961 -83.15 -58.89 14.20
N ILE A 962 -82.55 -58.38 13.13
CA ILE A 962 -81.58 -57.27 13.20
C ILE A 962 -81.99 -56.18 12.20
N THR A 963 -82.03 -54.95 12.70
CA THR A 963 -82.14 -53.73 11.88
C THR A 963 -80.76 -53.08 11.78
N ALA A 964 -80.29 -52.80 10.57
CA ALA A 964 -79.01 -52.15 10.30
C ALA A 964 -79.23 -50.79 9.63
N SER A 965 -78.31 -49.84 9.81
CA SER A 965 -78.34 -48.55 9.10
C SER A 965 -77.30 -48.50 7.98
N GLY A 966 -77.74 -48.21 6.76
CA GLY A 966 -76.90 -48.13 5.56
C GLY A 966 -77.71 -48.01 4.27
N ASP A 967 -77.03 -47.88 3.13
CA ASP A 967 -77.68 -47.81 1.82
C ASP A 967 -78.11 -49.21 1.35
N VAL A 968 -79.36 -49.56 1.67
CA VAL A 968 -79.96 -50.86 1.33
C VAL A 968 -79.93 -51.13 -0.18
N THR A 969 -80.02 -50.10 -1.02
CA THR A 969 -80.04 -50.24 -2.48
C THR A 969 -78.65 -50.59 -3.02
N ARG A 970 -77.61 -49.91 -2.55
CA ARG A 970 -76.21 -50.21 -2.94
C ARG A 970 -75.73 -51.53 -2.34
N ILE A 971 -76.14 -51.89 -1.12
CA ILE A 971 -75.88 -53.23 -0.55
C ILE A 971 -76.57 -54.32 -1.38
N ARG A 972 -77.85 -54.13 -1.77
CA ARG A 972 -78.57 -55.06 -2.67
C ARG A 972 -77.83 -55.19 -4.02
N GLN A 973 -77.34 -54.10 -4.59
CA GLN A 973 -76.56 -54.09 -5.84
C GLN A 973 -75.28 -54.94 -5.73
N ILE A 974 -74.52 -54.81 -4.62
CA ILE A 974 -73.32 -55.63 -4.37
C ILE A 974 -73.68 -57.11 -4.31
N LEU A 975 -74.70 -57.48 -3.50
CA LEU A 975 -75.10 -58.88 -3.31
C LEU A 975 -75.58 -59.53 -4.61
N LEU A 976 -76.42 -58.83 -5.38
CA LEU A 976 -76.92 -59.32 -6.66
C LEU A 976 -75.79 -59.50 -7.70
N ASN A 977 -74.84 -58.57 -7.76
CA ASN A 977 -73.68 -58.69 -8.66
C ASN A 977 -72.77 -59.88 -8.31
N LEU A 978 -72.52 -60.11 -7.02
CA LEU A 978 -71.69 -61.24 -6.56
C LEU A 978 -72.41 -62.59 -6.74
N LEU A 979 -73.68 -62.70 -6.34
CA LEU A 979 -74.47 -63.93 -6.49
C LEU A 979 -74.77 -64.27 -7.95
N SER A 980 -75.04 -63.27 -8.79
CA SER A 980 -75.19 -63.50 -10.24
C SER A 980 -73.90 -64.00 -10.86
N ASN A 981 -72.73 -63.51 -10.44
CA ASN A 981 -71.44 -64.04 -10.90
C ASN A 981 -71.21 -65.48 -10.41
N ALA A 982 -71.52 -65.80 -9.16
CA ALA A 982 -71.45 -67.19 -8.65
C ALA A 982 -72.31 -68.15 -9.49
N ILE A 983 -73.62 -67.88 -9.65
CA ILE A 983 -74.56 -68.67 -10.47
C ILE A 983 -74.12 -68.76 -11.95
N LYS A 984 -73.40 -67.74 -12.43
CA LYS A 984 -72.91 -67.66 -13.80
C LYS A 984 -71.71 -68.55 -14.07
N PHE A 985 -70.80 -68.71 -13.11
CA PHE A 985 -69.53 -69.43 -13.27
C PHE A 985 -69.49 -70.83 -12.63
N THR A 986 -70.44 -71.18 -11.75
CA THR A 986 -70.64 -72.57 -11.30
C THR A 986 -71.50 -73.33 -12.32
N GLU A 987 -70.97 -74.40 -12.95
CA GLU A 987 -71.77 -75.24 -13.86
C GLU A 987 -72.57 -76.33 -13.12
N ARG A 988 -72.06 -76.85 -11.99
CA ARG A 988 -72.73 -77.83 -11.11
C ARG A 988 -72.27 -77.63 -9.68
N GLY A 989 -73.16 -77.79 -8.72
CA GLY A 989 -72.85 -77.76 -7.28
C GLY A 989 -73.70 -76.77 -6.50
N VAL A 990 -73.08 -76.05 -5.56
CA VAL A 990 -73.76 -75.18 -4.60
C VAL A 990 -73.31 -73.73 -4.77
N VAL A 991 -74.26 -72.81 -4.77
CA VAL A 991 -74.02 -71.37 -4.54
C VAL A 991 -74.66 -71.01 -3.21
N GLY A 992 -73.89 -70.40 -2.32
CA GLY A 992 -74.33 -70.06 -0.97
C GLY A 992 -74.15 -68.58 -0.63
N LEU A 993 -75.10 -68.04 0.11
CA LEU A 993 -74.98 -66.79 0.84
C LEU A 993 -74.95 -67.12 2.33
N LYS A 994 -73.89 -66.70 3.02
CA LYS A 994 -73.76 -66.81 4.47
C LYS A 994 -73.67 -65.42 5.09
N LEU A 995 -74.43 -65.20 6.16
CA LEU A 995 -74.46 -63.92 6.89
C LEU A 995 -73.98 -64.14 8.33
N THR A 996 -73.01 -63.35 8.77
CA THR A 996 -72.47 -63.37 10.14
C THR A 996 -72.21 -61.95 10.67
N THR A 997 -72.08 -61.80 11.99
CA THR A 997 -71.77 -60.51 12.64
C THR A 997 -70.26 -60.23 12.70
N LEU A 998 -69.83 -59.02 12.34
CA LEU A 998 -68.48 -58.53 12.62
C LEU A 998 -68.38 -58.06 14.07
N GLY A 999 -67.91 -58.97 14.93
CA GLY A 999 -67.77 -58.73 16.37
C GLY A 999 -69.09 -58.45 17.08
N SER A 1000 -68.99 -58.04 18.35
CA SER A 1000 -70.15 -57.63 19.13
C SER A 1000 -70.62 -56.23 18.70
N TYR A 1001 -71.65 -56.19 17.84
CA TYR A 1001 -72.39 -54.98 17.43
C TYR A 1001 -71.67 -53.96 16.51
N GLN A 1002 -70.61 -54.34 15.77
CA GLN A 1002 -69.81 -53.39 14.98
C GLN A 1002 -69.83 -53.58 13.45
N GLY A 1003 -70.51 -54.59 12.91
CA GLY A 1003 -70.73 -54.71 11.47
C GLY A 1003 -71.45 -55.98 11.03
N LEU A 1004 -71.62 -56.14 9.72
CA LEU A 1004 -72.20 -57.31 9.07
C LEU A 1004 -71.24 -57.84 7.99
N ARG A 1005 -71.06 -59.16 7.98
CA ARG A 1005 -70.25 -59.90 7.01
C ARG A 1005 -71.15 -60.75 6.12
N PHE A 1006 -71.11 -60.49 4.81
CA PHE A 1006 -71.78 -61.28 3.79
C PHE A 1006 -70.74 -62.12 3.04
N GLU A 1007 -70.80 -63.44 3.20
CA GLU A 1007 -69.97 -64.40 2.48
C GLU A 1007 -70.77 -64.99 1.31
N VAL A 1008 -70.43 -64.62 0.08
CA VAL A 1008 -70.94 -65.25 -1.14
C VAL A 1008 -69.94 -66.31 -1.58
N ALA A 1009 -70.34 -67.59 -1.54
CA ALA A 1009 -69.47 -68.73 -1.83
C ALA A 1009 -70.06 -69.60 -2.95
N ASP A 1010 -69.21 -70.13 -3.82
CA ASP A 1010 -69.61 -71.01 -4.91
C ASP A 1010 -68.62 -72.19 -5.07
N THR A 1011 -69.09 -73.32 -5.61
CA THR A 1011 -68.27 -74.52 -5.84
C THR A 1011 -67.74 -74.67 -7.27
N GLY A 1012 -67.56 -73.55 -7.98
CA GLY A 1012 -67.11 -73.48 -9.36
C GLY A 1012 -65.60 -73.66 -9.55
N PRO A 1013 -65.04 -73.27 -10.71
CA PRO A 1013 -63.65 -73.57 -11.08
C PRO A 1013 -62.59 -72.86 -10.23
N GLY A 1014 -62.97 -71.83 -9.45
CA GLY A 1014 -62.04 -71.00 -8.69
C GLY A 1014 -61.21 -70.06 -9.57
N ILE A 1015 -60.53 -69.11 -8.92
CA ILE A 1015 -59.79 -68.01 -9.56
C ILE A 1015 -58.29 -68.20 -9.28
N ASN A 1016 -57.42 -68.00 -10.28
CA ASN A 1016 -55.97 -68.08 -10.09
C ASN A 1016 -55.37 -66.79 -9.49
N ALA A 1017 -54.10 -66.80 -9.09
CA ALA A 1017 -53.46 -65.65 -8.42
C ALA A 1017 -53.36 -64.39 -9.31
N GLU A 1018 -53.14 -64.57 -10.61
CA GLU A 1018 -53.00 -63.50 -11.59
C GLU A 1018 -54.36 -62.85 -11.90
N GLN A 1019 -55.39 -63.68 -12.08
CA GLN A 1019 -56.79 -63.26 -12.18
C GLN A 1019 -57.27 -62.58 -10.88
N LYS A 1020 -56.84 -63.03 -9.70
CA LYS A 1020 -57.17 -62.38 -8.42
C LYS A 1020 -56.58 -60.96 -8.33
N ALA A 1021 -55.38 -60.72 -8.87
CA ALA A 1021 -54.79 -59.37 -8.94
C ALA A 1021 -55.46 -58.44 -9.98
N ARG A 1022 -56.16 -59.05 -10.96
CA ARG A 1022 -56.86 -58.37 -12.07
C ARG A 1022 -58.37 -58.22 -11.83
N LEU A 1023 -58.92 -58.93 -10.84
CA LEU A 1023 -60.36 -59.12 -10.60
C LEU A 1023 -61.19 -57.85 -10.41
N PHE A 1024 -60.57 -56.80 -9.85
CA PHE A 1024 -61.21 -55.51 -9.58
C PHE A 1024 -60.76 -54.40 -10.55
N GLN A 1025 -59.92 -54.71 -11.56
CA GLN A 1025 -59.56 -53.72 -12.57
C GLN A 1025 -60.75 -53.45 -13.49
N ARG A 1026 -60.95 -52.17 -13.81
CA ARG A 1026 -62.13 -51.69 -14.55
C ARG A 1026 -62.04 -52.14 -16.01
N PHE A 1027 -63.16 -52.65 -16.54
CA PHE A 1027 -63.28 -53.23 -17.88
C PHE A 1027 -62.46 -54.51 -18.12
N GLU A 1028 -61.80 -55.05 -17.09
CA GLU A 1028 -60.99 -56.25 -17.23
C GLU A 1028 -61.88 -57.51 -17.17
N GLN A 1029 -61.68 -58.42 -18.12
CA GLN A 1029 -62.38 -59.70 -18.19
C GLN A 1029 -61.34 -60.82 -18.29
N GLY A 1030 -61.48 -61.85 -17.44
CA GLY A 1030 -60.56 -62.98 -17.37
C GLY A 1030 -60.34 -63.64 -18.74
N ASP A 1031 -59.08 -63.99 -19.02
CA ASP A 1031 -58.53 -64.04 -20.37
C ASP A 1031 -59.33 -64.85 -21.42
N GLY A 1032 -59.46 -64.25 -22.61
CA GLY A 1032 -59.75 -64.96 -23.86
C GLY A 1032 -61.18 -64.85 -24.39
N ALA A 1033 -61.29 -64.65 -25.71
CA ALA A 1033 -62.55 -64.52 -26.46
C ALA A 1033 -63.52 -65.72 -26.36
N ARG A 1034 -63.08 -66.86 -25.80
CA ARG A 1034 -63.94 -68.02 -25.48
C ARG A 1034 -64.83 -67.81 -24.26
N THR A 1035 -64.46 -66.92 -23.33
CA THR A 1035 -65.24 -66.66 -22.10
C THR A 1035 -66.26 -65.55 -22.34
N ALA A 1036 -65.86 -64.49 -23.05
CA ALA A 1036 -66.72 -63.37 -23.41
C ALA A 1036 -67.95 -63.80 -24.24
N SER A 1037 -67.76 -64.69 -25.22
CA SER A 1037 -68.83 -65.16 -26.12
C SER A 1037 -69.86 -66.10 -25.46
N ARG A 1038 -69.49 -66.83 -24.40
CA ARG A 1038 -70.41 -67.72 -23.68
C ARG A 1038 -71.22 -67.03 -22.58
N TYR A 1039 -70.64 -66.01 -21.94
CA TYR A 1039 -71.18 -65.50 -20.68
C TYR A 1039 -71.18 -63.97 -20.53
N GLY A 1040 -70.79 -63.17 -21.53
CA GLY A 1040 -71.04 -61.71 -21.63
C GLY A 1040 -71.17 -60.92 -20.32
N GLY A 1041 -70.06 -60.41 -19.78
CA GLY A 1041 -70.05 -59.44 -18.68
C GLY A 1041 -69.59 -58.06 -19.15
N SER A 1042 -69.74 -57.04 -18.30
CA SER A 1042 -69.25 -55.67 -18.57
C SER A 1042 -67.78 -55.46 -18.18
N GLY A 1043 -67.23 -56.28 -17.29
CA GLY A 1043 -65.95 -56.00 -16.62
C GLY A 1043 -66.01 -54.84 -15.62
N LEU A 1044 -67.20 -54.29 -15.35
CA LEU A 1044 -67.40 -53.17 -14.41
C LEU A 1044 -67.95 -53.62 -13.05
N GLY A 1045 -68.84 -54.61 -13.02
CA GLY A 1045 -69.64 -54.94 -11.82
C GLY A 1045 -68.81 -55.27 -10.57
N LEU A 1046 -67.68 -55.97 -10.69
CA LEU A 1046 -66.81 -56.28 -9.53
C LEU A 1046 -66.04 -55.05 -9.04
N ALA A 1047 -65.53 -54.22 -9.95
CA ALA A 1047 -64.88 -52.95 -9.59
C ALA A 1047 -65.88 -52.01 -8.88
N ILE A 1048 -67.11 -51.90 -9.40
CA ILE A 1048 -68.19 -51.14 -8.75
C ILE A 1048 -68.49 -51.69 -7.34
N CYS A 1049 -68.53 -53.02 -7.15
CA CYS A 1049 -68.71 -53.59 -5.82
C CYS A 1049 -67.59 -53.19 -4.84
N GLN A 1050 -66.33 -53.16 -5.28
CA GLN A 1050 -65.21 -52.74 -4.41
C GLN A 1050 -65.32 -51.25 -4.05
N GLU A 1051 -65.55 -50.39 -5.04
CA GLU A 1051 -65.67 -48.93 -4.83
C GLU A 1051 -66.86 -48.59 -3.92
N LEU A 1052 -68.03 -49.24 -4.11
CA LEU A 1052 -69.19 -49.07 -3.24
C LEU A 1052 -68.94 -49.57 -1.82
N ALA A 1053 -68.25 -50.71 -1.65
CA ALA A 1053 -67.89 -51.21 -0.32
C ALA A 1053 -66.93 -50.24 0.39
N MET A 1054 -65.92 -49.72 -0.32
CA MET A 1054 -64.97 -48.73 0.22
C MET A 1054 -65.64 -47.39 0.54
N ALA A 1055 -66.58 -46.93 -0.28
CA ALA A 1055 -67.38 -45.74 0.00
C ALA A 1055 -68.23 -45.88 1.28
N MET A 1056 -68.74 -47.09 1.56
CA MET A 1056 -69.42 -47.42 2.82
C MET A 1056 -68.46 -47.72 4.00
N GLY A 1057 -67.15 -47.48 3.84
CA GLY A 1057 -66.12 -47.74 4.85
C GLY A 1057 -65.81 -49.22 5.09
N GLY A 1058 -66.34 -50.11 4.24
CA GLY A 1058 -66.09 -51.55 4.26
C GLY A 1058 -65.04 -52.01 3.25
N HIS A 1059 -64.91 -53.33 3.09
CA HIS A 1059 -64.01 -53.92 2.10
C HIS A 1059 -64.54 -55.26 1.57
N ILE A 1060 -64.00 -55.71 0.44
CA ILE A 1060 -64.29 -57.02 -0.15
C ILE A 1060 -62.98 -57.82 -0.23
N GLU A 1061 -62.91 -58.94 0.47
CA GLU A 1061 -61.84 -59.93 0.34
C GLU A 1061 -62.29 -61.10 -0.55
N VAL A 1062 -61.35 -61.67 -1.31
CA VAL A 1062 -61.62 -62.83 -2.20
C VAL A 1062 -60.73 -64.00 -1.84
N ILE A 1063 -61.34 -65.09 -1.41
CA ILE A 1063 -60.68 -66.34 -1.02
C ILE A 1063 -61.05 -67.39 -2.09
N SER A 1064 -60.08 -67.85 -2.88
CA SER A 1064 -60.33 -68.84 -3.92
C SER A 1064 -59.07 -69.64 -4.23
N ARG A 1065 -59.28 -70.87 -4.70
CA ARG A 1065 -58.24 -71.78 -5.18
C ARG A 1065 -58.81 -72.56 -6.36
N LEU A 1066 -57.99 -72.78 -7.40
CA LEU A 1066 -58.43 -73.54 -8.58
C LEU A 1066 -59.00 -74.91 -8.20
N GLY A 1067 -60.15 -75.25 -8.78
CA GLY A 1067 -60.89 -76.48 -8.54
C GLY A 1067 -61.65 -76.57 -7.21
N ALA A 1068 -61.60 -75.52 -6.37
CA ALA A 1068 -62.20 -75.52 -5.03
C ALA A 1068 -63.22 -74.39 -4.80
N GLY A 1069 -63.66 -73.71 -5.86
CA GLY A 1069 -64.62 -72.62 -5.77
C GLY A 1069 -64.04 -71.24 -5.41
N THR A 1070 -64.93 -70.24 -5.35
CA THR A 1070 -64.61 -68.87 -4.94
C THR A 1070 -65.51 -68.45 -3.77
N ARG A 1071 -64.94 -67.67 -2.85
CA ARG A 1071 -65.66 -67.01 -1.76
C ARG A 1071 -65.31 -65.54 -1.74
N PHE A 1072 -66.31 -64.70 -1.90
CA PHE A 1072 -66.25 -63.27 -1.66
C PHE A 1072 -66.72 -62.99 -0.23
N VAL A 1073 -65.89 -62.35 0.57
CA VAL A 1073 -66.19 -61.89 1.93
C VAL A 1073 -66.40 -60.39 1.86
N VAL A 1074 -67.62 -59.93 2.07
CA VAL A 1074 -67.98 -58.50 2.06
C VAL A 1074 -68.20 -58.04 3.50
N ASP A 1075 -67.28 -57.22 4.00
CA ASP A 1075 -67.29 -56.70 5.37
C ASP A 1075 -67.74 -55.25 5.35
N LEU A 1076 -68.90 -54.96 5.94
CA LEU A 1076 -69.45 -53.61 6.02
C LEU A 1076 -69.62 -53.19 7.50
N PRO A 1077 -69.10 -52.01 7.92
CA PRO A 1077 -69.17 -51.52 9.30
C PRO A 1077 -70.55 -50.93 9.65
N LEU A 1078 -71.61 -51.65 9.30
CA LEU A 1078 -73.00 -51.25 9.51
C LEU A 1078 -73.36 -51.39 10.99
N ARG A 1079 -73.70 -50.27 11.63
CA ARG A 1079 -74.25 -50.29 12.99
C ARG A 1079 -75.62 -50.96 12.97
N TRP A 1080 -75.82 -51.92 13.87
CA TRP A 1080 -77.04 -52.72 13.92
C TRP A 1080 -77.54 -52.91 15.35
N VAL A 1081 -78.86 -53.11 15.47
CA VAL A 1081 -79.56 -53.31 16.75
C VAL A 1081 -80.46 -54.55 16.64
N ALA A 1082 -80.49 -55.36 17.69
CA ALA A 1082 -81.44 -56.46 17.81
C ALA A 1082 -82.86 -55.90 17.97
N SER A 1083 -83.76 -56.27 17.06
CA SER A 1083 -85.09 -55.65 16.94
C SER A 1083 -86.20 -56.65 17.26
N ASN A 1084 -86.94 -56.38 18.34
CA ASN A 1084 -88.23 -57.01 18.63
C ASN A 1084 -89.41 -56.19 18.04
N ALA A 1085 -89.13 -55.26 17.12
CA ALA A 1085 -90.13 -54.35 16.56
C ALA A 1085 -90.58 -54.81 15.16
N THR A 1086 -91.87 -55.16 15.04
CA THR A 1086 -92.57 -55.26 13.77
C THR A 1086 -92.68 -53.87 13.13
N LEU A 1087 -91.74 -53.53 12.25
CA LEU A 1087 -91.87 -52.40 11.33
C LEU A 1087 -92.91 -52.76 10.25
N GLY A 1088 -94.16 -52.40 10.52
CA GLY A 1088 -95.27 -52.61 9.60
C GLY A 1088 -95.24 -51.63 8.42
N GLY A 1089 -95.80 -52.06 7.28
CA GLY A 1089 -95.88 -51.19 6.10
C GLY A 1089 -96.11 -51.89 4.76
N GLU A 1090 -96.70 -53.09 4.71
CA GLU A 1090 -97.20 -53.64 3.44
C GLU A 1090 -98.34 -52.75 2.90
N VAL A 1091 -98.02 -51.79 2.03
CA VAL A 1091 -99.02 -51.14 1.19
C VAL A 1091 -99.21 -52.00 -0.04
N ALA A 1092 -100.29 -52.79 -0.02
CA ALA A 1092 -100.68 -53.63 -1.15
C ALA A 1092 -100.83 -52.79 -2.42
N ARG A 1093 -100.15 -53.19 -3.51
CA ARG A 1093 -100.39 -52.67 -4.86
C ARG A 1093 -101.78 -53.10 -5.35
N ALA A 1094 -102.80 -52.32 -5.01
CA ALA A 1094 -104.12 -52.41 -5.63
C ALA A 1094 -104.04 -51.82 -7.06
N GLY A 1095 -103.83 -52.68 -8.05
CA GLY A 1095 -103.88 -52.32 -9.46
C GLY A 1095 -105.31 -51.96 -9.87
N GLY A 1096 -105.66 -50.68 -9.78
CA GLY A 1096 -106.90 -50.14 -10.32
C GLY A 1096 -106.66 -49.58 -11.72
N ALA A 1097 -107.34 -50.12 -12.74
CA ALA A 1097 -107.29 -49.57 -14.09
C ALA A 1097 -107.80 -48.11 -14.08
N VAL A 1098 -106.95 -47.19 -14.54
CA VAL A 1098 -107.32 -45.77 -14.66
C VAL A 1098 -108.41 -45.65 -15.72
N ALA A 1099 -109.47 -44.89 -15.43
CA ALA A 1099 -110.53 -44.63 -16.42
C ALA A 1099 -109.95 -43.91 -17.65
N PRO A 1100 -110.48 -44.12 -18.86
CA PRO A 1100 -110.05 -43.40 -20.06
C PRO A 1100 -109.97 -41.89 -19.82
N GLN A 1101 -108.83 -41.29 -20.16
CA GLN A 1101 -108.55 -39.85 -20.01
C GLN A 1101 -108.29 -39.24 -21.39
N ARG A 1102 -108.59 -37.96 -21.56
CA ARG A 1102 -108.19 -37.16 -22.72
C ARG A 1102 -106.89 -36.41 -22.39
N ILE A 1103 -105.80 -36.84 -23.02
CA ILE A 1103 -104.43 -36.43 -22.68
C ILE A 1103 -103.85 -35.52 -23.76
N LEU A 1104 -103.28 -34.39 -23.37
CA LEU A 1104 -102.43 -33.57 -24.24
C LEU A 1104 -100.98 -34.04 -24.13
N LEU A 1105 -100.40 -34.53 -25.23
CA LEU A 1105 -98.98 -34.85 -25.32
C LEU A 1105 -98.24 -33.74 -26.07
N VAL A 1106 -97.17 -33.22 -25.50
CA VAL A 1106 -96.29 -32.24 -26.15
C VAL A 1106 -94.87 -32.80 -26.21
N GLU A 1107 -94.46 -33.20 -27.40
CA GLU A 1107 -93.21 -33.89 -27.70
C GLU A 1107 -92.84 -33.55 -29.15
N ASP A 1108 -91.61 -33.11 -29.40
CA ASP A 1108 -91.19 -32.66 -30.74
C ASP A 1108 -90.61 -33.79 -31.60
N ASP A 1109 -90.02 -34.85 -31.00
CA ASP A 1109 -89.63 -36.06 -31.73
C ASP A 1109 -90.89 -36.86 -32.14
N PRO A 1110 -91.18 -36.99 -33.46
CA PRO A 1110 -92.39 -37.66 -33.93
C PRO A 1110 -92.39 -39.17 -33.62
N THR A 1111 -91.21 -39.79 -33.47
CA THR A 1111 -91.05 -41.22 -33.15
C THR A 1111 -91.38 -41.48 -31.69
N ILE A 1112 -90.89 -40.62 -30.78
CA ILE A 1112 -91.19 -40.72 -29.35
C ILE A 1112 -92.66 -40.38 -29.12
N ALA A 1113 -93.19 -39.37 -29.80
CA ALA A 1113 -94.60 -39.03 -29.77
C ALA A 1113 -95.47 -40.21 -30.21
N GLU A 1114 -95.14 -40.89 -31.32
CA GLU A 1114 -95.85 -42.08 -31.79
C GLU A 1114 -95.80 -43.23 -30.76
N VAL A 1115 -94.65 -43.47 -30.12
CA VAL A 1115 -94.53 -44.47 -29.04
C VAL A 1115 -95.42 -44.13 -27.84
N ILE A 1116 -95.37 -42.90 -27.33
CA ILE A 1116 -96.16 -42.49 -26.15
C ILE A 1116 -97.66 -42.53 -26.49
N VAL A 1117 -98.07 -42.01 -27.65
CA VAL A 1117 -99.45 -42.10 -28.16
C VAL A 1117 -99.89 -43.57 -28.28
N GLY A 1118 -99.04 -44.44 -28.82
CA GLY A 1118 -99.31 -45.87 -28.95
C GLY A 1118 -99.50 -46.57 -27.60
N LEU A 1119 -98.60 -46.33 -26.64
CA LEU A 1119 -98.68 -46.91 -25.30
C LEU A 1119 -99.94 -46.44 -24.56
N LEU A 1120 -100.22 -45.13 -24.55
CA LEU A 1120 -101.38 -44.55 -23.88
C LEU A 1120 -102.71 -44.97 -24.53
N ARG A 1121 -102.77 -45.06 -25.86
CA ARG A 1121 -103.95 -45.61 -26.57
C ARG A 1121 -104.14 -47.10 -26.29
N SER A 1122 -103.05 -47.88 -26.15
CA SER A 1122 -103.14 -49.29 -25.75
C SER A 1122 -103.70 -49.49 -24.32
N GLN A 1123 -103.63 -48.46 -23.48
CA GLN A 1123 -104.22 -48.40 -22.14
C GLN A 1123 -105.65 -47.81 -22.13
N GLY A 1124 -106.17 -47.39 -23.29
CA GLY A 1124 -107.52 -46.85 -23.46
C GLY A 1124 -107.65 -45.32 -23.37
N HIS A 1125 -106.54 -44.58 -23.25
CA HIS A 1125 -106.57 -43.11 -23.21
C HIS A 1125 -106.69 -42.49 -24.62
N SER A 1126 -107.35 -41.33 -24.71
CA SER A 1126 -107.49 -40.55 -25.94
C SER A 1126 -106.44 -39.45 -25.96
N VAL A 1127 -105.41 -39.59 -26.81
CA VAL A 1127 -104.27 -38.65 -26.85
C VAL A 1127 -104.36 -37.72 -28.06
N VAL A 1128 -104.26 -36.42 -27.81
CA VAL A 1128 -103.97 -35.37 -28.79
C VAL A 1128 -102.50 -34.99 -28.66
N HIS A 1129 -101.78 -34.94 -29.78
CA HIS A 1129 -100.36 -34.64 -29.82
C HIS A 1129 -100.12 -33.26 -30.44
N ALA A 1130 -99.30 -32.45 -29.78
CA ALA A 1130 -98.82 -31.17 -30.27
C ALA A 1130 -97.28 -31.21 -30.41
N PRO A 1131 -96.69 -30.84 -31.56
CA PRO A 1131 -95.26 -30.99 -31.81
C PRO A 1131 -94.37 -29.91 -31.17
N HIS A 1132 -94.94 -28.86 -30.59
CA HIS A 1132 -94.20 -27.78 -29.91
C HIS A 1132 -95.12 -26.95 -29.01
N GLY A 1133 -94.54 -26.19 -28.07
CA GLY A 1133 -95.32 -25.47 -27.05
C GLY A 1133 -96.38 -24.49 -27.57
N LEU A 1134 -96.12 -23.80 -28.70
CA LEU A 1134 -97.15 -22.92 -29.30
C LEU A 1134 -98.36 -23.70 -29.87
N ALA A 1135 -98.15 -24.90 -30.40
CA ALA A 1135 -99.26 -25.77 -30.85
C ALA A 1135 -100.02 -26.30 -29.63
N ALA A 1136 -99.32 -26.64 -28.54
CA ALA A 1136 -99.93 -27.08 -27.28
C ALA A 1136 -100.82 -26.00 -26.65
N LEU A 1137 -100.41 -24.73 -26.68
CA LEU A 1137 -101.24 -23.61 -26.21
C LEU A 1137 -102.47 -23.38 -27.09
N THR A 1138 -102.35 -23.63 -28.39
CA THR A 1138 -103.49 -23.54 -29.33
C THR A 1138 -104.48 -24.67 -29.05
N GLU A 1139 -103.99 -25.91 -28.95
CA GLU A 1139 -104.81 -27.07 -28.58
C GLU A 1139 -105.47 -26.92 -27.20
N ALA A 1140 -104.76 -26.41 -26.20
CA ALA A 1140 -105.33 -26.18 -24.86
C ALA A 1140 -106.41 -25.08 -24.84
N ALA A 1141 -106.34 -24.10 -25.76
CA ALA A 1141 -107.37 -23.08 -25.91
C ALA A 1141 -108.62 -23.61 -26.64
N ASP A 1142 -108.45 -24.47 -27.64
CA ASP A 1142 -109.54 -25.04 -28.44
C ASP A 1142 -110.16 -26.32 -27.83
N ASN A 1143 -109.43 -27.03 -26.95
CA ASN A 1143 -109.83 -28.31 -26.36
C ASN A 1143 -109.53 -28.40 -24.85
N THR A 1144 -110.46 -29.01 -24.10
CA THR A 1144 -110.23 -29.39 -22.70
C THR A 1144 -109.54 -30.74 -22.58
N PHE A 1145 -108.53 -30.83 -21.71
CA PHE A 1145 -107.77 -32.04 -21.42
C PHE A 1145 -107.81 -32.38 -19.92
N ASP A 1146 -107.81 -33.68 -19.61
CA ASP A 1146 -107.84 -34.18 -18.23
C ASP A 1146 -106.46 -34.13 -17.58
N LEU A 1147 -105.38 -34.27 -18.37
CA LEU A 1147 -103.98 -34.11 -17.98
C LEU A 1147 -103.09 -33.83 -19.22
N ALA A 1148 -101.87 -33.34 -19.01
CA ALA A 1148 -100.88 -33.21 -20.08
C ALA A 1148 -99.52 -33.82 -19.72
N LEU A 1149 -98.88 -34.47 -20.70
CA LEU A 1149 -97.47 -34.85 -20.66
C LEU A 1149 -96.68 -33.86 -21.52
N LEU A 1150 -95.70 -33.18 -20.93
CA LEU A 1150 -94.86 -32.20 -21.64
C LEU A 1150 -93.41 -32.66 -21.60
N ASP A 1151 -92.72 -32.71 -22.75
CA ASP A 1151 -91.26 -32.72 -22.74
C ASP A 1151 -90.74 -31.39 -22.17
N LEU A 1152 -89.67 -31.45 -21.39
CA LEU A 1152 -88.95 -30.27 -20.90
C LEU A 1152 -88.09 -29.63 -22.01
N ASP A 1153 -87.59 -30.43 -22.96
CA ASP A 1153 -86.58 -30.05 -23.95
C ASP A 1153 -87.17 -29.57 -25.31
N LEU A 1154 -88.36 -28.94 -25.26
CA LEU A 1154 -89.08 -28.48 -26.46
C LEU A 1154 -88.41 -27.31 -27.20
N PRO A 1155 -88.46 -27.28 -28.54
CA PRO A 1155 -87.90 -26.20 -29.35
C PRO A 1155 -88.74 -24.91 -29.27
N GLY A 1156 -88.06 -23.78 -29.13
CA GLY A 1156 -88.66 -22.43 -29.10
C GLY A 1156 -89.22 -22.05 -27.74
N LEU A 1157 -90.29 -22.71 -27.30
CA LEU A 1157 -90.88 -22.54 -25.97
C LEU A 1157 -90.62 -23.82 -25.16
N ASP A 1158 -89.66 -23.77 -24.24
CA ASP A 1158 -89.28 -24.92 -23.41
C ASP A 1158 -90.44 -25.39 -22.50
N GLY A 1159 -90.37 -26.64 -22.05
CA GLY A 1159 -91.46 -27.25 -21.28
C GLY A 1159 -91.74 -26.57 -19.94
N PHE A 1160 -90.72 -25.97 -19.30
CA PHE A 1160 -90.90 -25.21 -18.06
C PHE A 1160 -91.64 -23.88 -18.32
N ALA A 1161 -91.32 -23.20 -19.42
CA ALA A 1161 -92.00 -21.98 -19.85
C ALA A 1161 -93.43 -22.26 -20.31
N LEU A 1162 -93.65 -23.38 -21.02
CA LEU A 1162 -94.98 -23.86 -21.39
C LEU A 1162 -95.83 -24.20 -20.16
N ALA A 1163 -95.30 -24.95 -19.19
CA ALA A 1163 -96.01 -25.26 -17.94
C ALA A 1163 -96.41 -23.99 -17.18
N ARG A 1164 -95.47 -23.04 -17.01
CA ARG A 1164 -95.76 -21.73 -16.40
C ARG A 1164 -96.81 -20.94 -17.19
N GLN A 1165 -96.78 -20.95 -18.53
CA GLN A 1165 -97.81 -20.27 -19.33
C GLN A 1165 -99.18 -20.95 -19.20
N LEU A 1166 -99.26 -22.28 -19.20
CA LEU A 1166 -100.51 -23.01 -18.95
C LEU A 1166 -101.10 -22.67 -17.57
N ARG A 1167 -100.27 -22.58 -16.52
CA ARG A 1167 -100.72 -22.12 -15.19
C ARG A 1167 -101.17 -20.66 -15.19
N VAL A 1168 -100.43 -19.77 -15.86
CA VAL A 1168 -100.80 -18.33 -15.98
C VAL A 1168 -102.10 -18.12 -16.75
N PHE A 1169 -102.40 -18.96 -17.75
CA PHE A 1169 -103.68 -18.95 -18.46
C PHE A 1169 -104.82 -19.67 -17.72
N GLY A 1170 -104.57 -20.21 -16.52
CA GLY A 1170 -105.60 -20.81 -15.66
C GLY A 1170 -105.92 -22.28 -15.92
N TYR A 1171 -105.04 -23.03 -16.60
CA TYR A 1171 -105.23 -24.46 -16.82
C TYR A 1171 -104.75 -25.28 -15.61
N ASP A 1172 -105.69 -25.83 -14.85
CA ASP A 1172 -105.45 -26.61 -13.62
C ASP A 1172 -105.28 -28.14 -13.84
N MET A 1173 -105.29 -28.63 -15.07
CA MET A 1173 -105.03 -30.06 -15.37
C MET A 1173 -103.67 -30.54 -14.80
N PRO A 1174 -103.50 -31.81 -14.38
CA PRO A 1174 -102.19 -32.32 -13.98
C PRO A 1174 -101.19 -32.22 -15.14
N LEU A 1175 -99.98 -31.73 -14.86
CA LEU A 1175 -98.87 -31.65 -15.79
C LEU A 1175 -97.80 -32.65 -15.36
N ILE A 1176 -97.47 -33.59 -16.24
CA ILE A 1176 -96.41 -34.57 -16.03
C ILE A 1176 -95.20 -34.16 -16.88
N ALA A 1177 -94.07 -33.89 -16.24
CA ALA A 1177 -92.82 -33.60 -16.92
C ALA A 1177 -92.22 -34.88 -17.47
N VAL A 1178 -91.89 -34.90 -18.76
CA VAL A 1178 -91.16 -35.98 -19.42
C VAL A 1178 -89.79 -35.44 -19.80
N THR A 1179 -88.69 -36.14 -19.52
CA THR A 1179 -87.35 -35.67 -19.96
C THR A 1179 -86.33 -36.79 -20.06
N ALA A 1180 -85.35 -36.62 -20.94
CA ALA A 1180 -84.16 -37.48 -21.00
C ALA A 1180 -82.99 -36.97 -20.13
N ARG A 1181 -83.12 -35.78 -19.53
CA ARG A 1181 -82.14 -35.19 -18.60
C ARG A 1181 -81.85 -36.12 -17.40
N SER A 1182 -80.68 -35.94 -16.80
CA SER A 1182 -80.14 -36.85 -15.77
C SER A 1182 -79.57 -36.16 -14.53
N ASP A 1183 -79.66 -34.83 -14.48
CA ASP A 1183 -79.24 -33.99 -13.37
C ASP A 1183 -80.29 -33.93 -12.27
N GLU A 1184 -79.85 -33.99 -11.01
CA GLU A 1184 -80.74 -33.97 -9.84
C GLU A 1184 -81.49 -32.64 -9.65
N ALA A 1185 -81.07 -31.56 -10.34
CA ALA A 1185 -81.74 -30.27 -10.32
C ALA A 1185 -83.01 -30.20 -11.19
N ALA A 1186 -83.16 -31.09 -12.18
CA ALA A 1186 -84.27 -31.01 -13.15
C ALA A 1186 -85.65 -31.22 -12.51
N GLU A 1187 -85.72 -32.10 -11.50
CA GLU A 1187 -86.96 -32.51 -10.83
C GLU A 1187 -87.49 -31.42 -9.87
N PRO A 1188 -86.68 -30.85 -8.93
CA PRO A 1188 -87.08 -29.66 -8.17
C PRO A 1188 -87.41 -28.45 -9.06
N THR A 1189 -86.75 -28.29 -10.21
CA THR A 1189 -87.03 -27.21 -11.15
C THR A 1189 -88.36 -27.41 -11.88
N ALA A 1190 -88.79 -28.66 -12.10
CA ALA A 1190 -90.09 -28.98 -12.68
C ALA A 1190 -91.22 -28.71 -11.68
N GLU A 1191 -91.07 -29.14 -10.42
CA GLU A 1191 -92.02 -28.79 -9.33
C GLU A 1191 -92.20 -27.27 -9.22
N GLN A 1192 -91.10 -26.50 -9.22
CA GLN A 1192 -91.15 -25.02 -9.20
C GLN A 1192 -91.78 -24.39 -10.45
N ALA A 1193 -91.79 -25.09 -11.59
CA ALA A 1193 -92.48 -24.64 -12.80
C ALA A 1193 -93.98 -24.99 -12.82
N GLY A 1194 -94.47 -25.74 -11.82
CA GLY A 1194 -95.87 -26.10 -11.65
C GLY A 1194 -96.25 -27.48 -12.20
N PHE A 1195 -95.29 -28.39 -12.41
CA PHE A 1195 -95.54 -29.79 -12.72
C PHE A 1195 -96.00 -30.57 -11.47
N ASP A 1196 -96.94 -31.51 -11.65
CA ASP A 1196 -97.53 -32.34 -10.59
C ASP A 1196 -96.83 -33.71 -10.46
N SER A 1197 -96.08 -34.15 -11.47
CA SER A 1197 -95.30 -35.40 -11.46
C SER A 1197 -94.16 -35.37 -12.48
N PHE A 1198 -93.15 -36.23 -12.31
CA PHE A 1198 -91.92 -36.23 -13.10
C PHE A 1198 -91.57 -37.63 -13.60
N LEU A 1199 -91.19 -37.76 -14.88
CA LEU A 1199 -90.93 -39.04 -15.53
C LEU A 1199 -89.70 -38.98 -16.45
N ARG A 1200 -88.73 -39.85 -16.19
CA ARG A 1200 -87.46 -39.90 -16.93
C ARG A 1200 -87.55 -40.89 -18.10
N LYS A 1201 -87.27 -40.44 -19.32
CA LYS A 1201 -87.00 -41.31 -20.48
C LYS A 1201 -85.81 -42.24 -20.11
N PRO A 1202 -85.77 -43.53 -20.48
CA PRO A 1202 -86.68 -44.20 -21.41
C PRO A 1202 -87.95 -44.70 -20.74
N LEU A 1203 -89.07 -44.44 -21.40
CA LEU A 1203 -90.42 -44.72 -20.92
C LEU A 1203 -90.84 -46.16 -21.29
N THR A 1204 -91.61 -46.79 -20.40
CA THR A 1204 -92.34 -48.05 -20.68
C THR A 1204 -93.84 -47.82 -20.49
N GLY A 1205 -94.67 -48.74 -20.99
CA GLY A 1205 -96.12 -48.67 -20.78
C GLY A 1205 -96.49 -48.61 -19.29
N ASP A 1206 -95.89 -49.48 -18.47
CA ASP A 1206 -96.20 -49.59 -17.04
C ASP A 1206 -95.83 -48.30 -16.28
N MET A 1207 -94.69 -47.68 -16.61
CA MET A 1207 -94.27 -46.40 -16.00
C MET A 1207 -95.26 -45.27 -16.28
N LEU A 1208 -95.76 -45.17 -17.52
CA LEU A 1208 -96.79 -44.18 -17.88
C LEU A 1208 -98.09 -44.41 -17.11
N ALA A 1209 -98.53 -45.67 -16.96
CA ALA A 1209 -99.74 -46.00 -16.23
C ALA A 1209 -99.65 -45.67 -14.74
N ASP A 1210 -98.55 -46.05 -14.08
CA ASP A 1210 -98.34 -45.80 -12.64
C ASP A 1210 -98.29 -44.27 -12.35
N THR A 1211 -97.53 -43.50 -13.12
CA THR A 1211 -97.40 -42.04 -12.92
C THR A 1211 -98.69 -41.29 -13.26
N ILE A 1212 -99.45 -41.70 -14.28
CA ILE A 1212 -100.78 -41.11 -14.55
C ILE A 1212 -101.76 -41.43 -13.41
N ALA A 1213 -101.75 -42.66 -12.88
CA ALA A 1213 -102.58 -43.02 -11.73
C ALA A 1213 -102.21 -42.20 -10.48
N GLU A 1214 -100.94 -41.88 -10.27
CA GLU A 1214 -100.45 -41.02 -9.20
C GLU A 1214 -100.86 -39.56 -9.37
N ALA A 1215 -100.60 -38.95 -10.54
CA ALA A 1215 -100.93 -37.56 -10.85
C ALA A 1215 -102.44 -37.26 -10.79
N LEU A 1216 -103.30 -38.23 -11.12
CA LEU A 1216 -104.76 -38.10 -11.00
C LEU A 1216 -105.26 -38.27 -9.56
N ARG A 1217 -104.50 -38.95 -8.69
CA ARG A 1217 -104.84 -39.11 -7.26
C ARG A 1217 -104.47 -37.87 -6.45
N SER A 1218 -103.38 -37.18 -6.78
CA SER A 1218 -102.95 -35.97 -6.06
C SER A 1218 -103.89 -34.77 -6.24
N LYS A 1219 -104.66 -34.73 -7.33
CA LYS A 1219 -105.47 -33.55 -7.74
C LYS A 1219 -106.98 -33.66 -7.55
N ARG A 1220 -107.52 -34.81 -7.08
CA ARG A 1220 -108.90 -34.87 -6.59
C ARG A 1220 -108.95 -34.31 -5.16
N PRO A 1221 -109.88 -33.38 -4.83
CA PRO A 1221 -110.08 -32.96 -3.45
C PRO A 1221 -110.41 -34.18 -2.58
N ARG A 1222 -109.71 -34.32 -1.45
CA ARG A 1222 -110.13 -35.22 -0.37
C ARG A 1222 -111.39 -34.64 0.30
N GLU A 1223 -112.55 -34.99 -0.23
CA GLU A 1223 -113.74 -35.08 0.62
C GLU A 1223 -113.54 -36.25 1.58
N GLU A 1224 -113.48 -35.92 2.87
CA GLU A 1224 -113.55 -36.76 4.08
C GLU A 1224 -113.10 -38.23 3.95
N ILE A 1225 -111.84 -38.50 4.32
CA ILE A 1225 -111.42 -39.21 5.57
C ILE A 1225 -109.89 -39.17 5.71
#